data_AF-A0A9E2M2A7-F1
#
_entry.id   AF-A0A9E2M2A7-F1
#
_cell.length_a   1.000
_cell.length_b   1.000
_cell.length_c   1.000
_cell.angle_alpha   90.00
_cell.angle_beta   90.00
_cell.angle_gamma   90.00
#
_symmetry.space_group_name_H-M   'P 1'
#
loop_
_entity.id
_entity.type
_entity.pdbx_description
1 polymer ?
#
loop_
_entity_poly.entity_id
_entity_poly.type
_entity_poly.pdbx_seq_one_letter_code
_entity_poly.pdbx_strand_id
1 'polypeptide(L)'
;MEAQRAAWLKAKIAESPDDYSNYLELADLHIMDGQYQSAYDCISALVVKLPESIDVLTTAGALAVKLERYSEALEYLERASLLDPNDKNIYHNIGLLNATMQRLPEAEIAFRRVVEIDPVEADGWNDLAVVLAHEEKIKDAKKTFEIALGKNPNYEKSYENYIEFCICEKMREDGLAALEKLSEISPEHSNIPSWKDMLDKFSDTVVTNVSSGDSAPCVSGLKIAFFATQDSFADGILAHLAAGNEIKRFSSDSVQQMAELMQWADLAWFEWCDQLLIQATKLHKTCKIICRLHSYEAFTQMPAEVDWTKIDRLILVNQNVADVLNEFHNIVVKKEIIHNGVDLNKFTIPNGKTFGKKICSLGYINYKKNPGLLLYCFKAIHDYDPEFEFFIAGRHQDPRIKIYFDHMIKRLDLPIHLQDWVEDVPAYLKDKDFVISTSLFESFHYSIAEGMASGLLPLVHAWPGAENVYPEEYLFNTPDECVTLLDRLMKSDRKTLVTAIREYISNNFSQRKQIVKFERLIADLDRQSETATNAPLVPATVTKSEVDYGKVSIIIPTYNRAEYLEEAIESALNQTYQNCEIIVCDDASTDDTAAVLKKFENSITVLKHQTNRGVSAALNTCIRSSDGEYISWLSSDDVYMPEKVQTEIEFLHQNPGIGMVYSDFFYIDRFSNRGQRAKVQPLTEGNERTELFERNPINGCSVMFRKQCLNETGCFDEELGGRAGYTADGAMWHKMVHFHRIRFLDKPLLYYRVHGDNVANRMDTRKAWSEYREYMKKWFTEQDAIERQTETVVR
;
A
#
# COMPACT_ATOMS: atom_id res chain seq x y z
N MET A 1 -29.16 -7.50 -52.13
CA MET A 1 -30.00 -8.55 -51.53
C MET A 1 -30.03 -8.38 -50.00
N GLU A 2 -28.88 -8.08 -49.38
CA GLU A 2 -28.77 -7.82 -47.93
C GLU A 2 -29.60 -6.63 -47.43
N ALA A 3 -29.64 -5.49 -48.14
CA ALA A 3 -30.48 -4.35 -47.72
C ALA A 3 -32.00 -4.68 -47.65
N GLN A 4 -32.49 -5.55 -48.55
CA GLN A 4 -33.87 -6.04 -48.51
C GLN A 4 -34.09 -7.02 -47.35
N ARG A 5 -33.08 -7.85 -47.03
CA ARG A 5 -33.11 -8.75 -45.87
C ARG A 5 -33.10 -7.98 -44.55
N ALA A 6 -32.25 -6.96 -44.41
CA ALA A 6 -32.21 -6.10 -43.23
C ALA A 6 -33.53 -5.33 -43.01
N ALA A 7 -34.14 -4.82 -44.07
CA ALA A 7 -35.47 -4.19 -43.99
C ALA A 7 -36.56 -5.19 -43.57
N TRP A 8 -36.51 -6.42 -44.09
CA TRP A 8 -37.42 -7.50 -43.70
C TRP A 8 -37.25 -7.89 -42.22
N LEU A 9 -36.01 -8.01 -41.73
CA LEU A 9 -35.72 -8.30 -40.32
C LEU A 9 -36.20 -7.18 -39.39
N LYS A 10 -36.02 -5.91 -39.77
CA LYS A 10 -36.55 -4.76 -39.01
C LYS A 10 -38.07 -4.80 -38.89
N ALA A 11 -38.77 -5.16 -39.96
CA ALA A 11 -40.22 -5.36 -39.92
C ALA A 11 -40.62 -6.52 -39.00
N LYS A 12 -39.88 -7.64 -39.05
CA LYS A 12 -40.12 -8.80 -38.17
C LYS A 12 -39.91 -8.50 -36.70
N ILE A 13 -38.88 -7.73 -36.36
CA ILE A 13 -38.63 -7.24 -35.00
C ILE A 13 -39.79 -6.38 -34.50
N ALA A 14 -40.38 -5.54 -35.35
CA ALA A 14 -41.53 -4.71 -34.98
C ALA A 14 -42.82 -5.54 -34.78
N GLU A 15 -43.00 -6.61 -35.55
CA GLU A 15 -44.14 -7.54 -35.42
C GLU A 15 -44.01 -8.46 -34.19
N SER A 16 -42.80 -8.93 -33.90
CA SER A 16 -42.49 -9.89 -32.83
C SER A 16 -41.24 -9.45 -32.04
N PRO A 17 -41.36 -8.47 -31.13
CA PRO A 17 -40.21 -7.93 -30.39
C PRO A 17 -39.49 -8.94 -29.49
N ASP A 18 -40.14 -10.05 -29.14
CA ASP A 18 -39.59 -11.08 -28.26
C ASP A 18 -38.90 -12.23 -29.02
N ASP A 19 -38.90 -12.19 -30.36
CA ASP A 19 -38.13 -13.12 -31.17
C ASP A 19 -36.70 -12.61 -31.36
N TYR A 20 -35.83 -12.97 -30.40
CA TYR A 20 -34.44 -12.53 -30.32
C TYR A 20 -33.58 -12.99 -31.49
N SER A 21 -33.98 -14.05 -32.20
CA SER A 21 -33.24 -14.57 -33.36
C SER A 21 -33.14 -13.53 -34.49
N ASN A 22 -34.19 -12.70 -34.67
CA ASN A 22 -34.19 -11.64 -35.68
C ASN A 22 -33.22 -10.50 -35.36
N TYR A 23 -32.97 -10.23 -34.07
CA TYR A 23 -32.01 -9.20 -33.63
C TYR A 23 -30.56 -9.64 -33.89
N LEU A 24 -30.25 -10.92 -33.61
CA LEU A 24 -28.93 -11.50 -33.87
C LEU A 24 -28.64 -11.55 -35.38
N GLU A 25 -29.59 -12.03 -36.20
CA GLU A 25 -29.42 -12.08 -37.65
C GLU A 25 -29.25 -10.68 -38.26
N LEU A 26 -29.96 -9.68 -37.73
CA LEU A 26 -29.80 -8.28 -38.17
C LEU A 26 -28.46 -7.69 -37.75
N ALA A 27 -27.97 -8.01 -36.54
CA ALA A 27 -26.66 -7.59 -36.08
C ALA A 27 -25.54 -8.17 -36.96
N ASP A 28 -25.61 -9.46 -37.29
CA ASP A 28 -24.62 -10.13 -38.15
C ASP A 28 -24.54 -9.48 -39.53
N LEU A 29 -25.68 -9.16 -40.15
CA LEU A 29 -25.70 -8.43 -41.43
C LEU A 29 -25.03 -7.07 -41.31
N HIS A 30 -25.29 -6.33 -40.22
CA HIS A 30 -24.64 -5.05 -39.98
C HIS A 30 -23.13 -5.18 -39.75
N ILE A 31 -22.68 -6.26 -39.09
CA ILE A 31 -21.24 -6.53 -38.91
C ILE A 31 -20.57 -6.82 -40.25
N MET A 32 -21.20 -7.63 -41.12
CA MET A 32 -20.68 -7.94 -42.46
C MET A 32 -20.54 -6.69 -43.34
N ASP A 33 -21.46 -5.74 -43.20
CA ASP A 33 -21.44 -4.45 -43.91
C ASP A 33 -20.55 -3.39 -43.24
N GLY A 34 -19.86 -3.71 -42.14
CA GLY A 34 -19.01 -2.78 -41.39
C GLY A 34 -19.79 -1.69 -40.63
N GLN A 35 -21.10 -1.85 -40.46
CA GLN A 35 -22.00 -0.91 -39.78
C GLN A 35 -22.06 -1.20 -38.28
N TYR A 36 -20.94 -1.06 -37.58
CA TYR A 36 -20.79 -1.46 -36.17
C TYR A 36 -21.76 -0.76 -35.22
N GLN A 37 -22.13 0.50 -35.46
CA GLN A 37 -23.12 1.19 -34.62
C GLN A 37 -24.50 0.55 -34.74
N SER A 38 -24.93 0.21 -35.97
CA SER A 38 -26.23 -0.42 -36.18
C SER A 38 -26.28 -1.85 -35.66
N ALA A 39 -25.16 -2.58 -35.71
CA ALA A 39 -25.02 -3.87 -35.04
C ALA A 39 -25.11 -3.72 -33.51
N TYR A 40 -24.42 -2.73 -32.94
CA TYR A 40 -24.44 -2.45 -31.51
C TYR A 40 -25.84 -2.07 -31.02
N ASP A 41 -26.60 -1.28 -31.79
CA ASP A 41 -27.97 -0.92 -31.42
C ASP A 41 -28.89 -2.15 -31.36
N CYS A 42 -28.69 -3.14 -32.23
CA CYS A 42 -29.43 -4.41 -32.21
C CYS A 42 -29.06 -5.26 -30.99
N ILE A 43 -27.76 -5.39 -30.69
CA ILE A 43 -27.25 -6.22 -29.60
C ILE A 43 -27.50 -5.59 -28.23
N SER A 44 -27.34 -4.27 -28.06
CA SER A 44 -27.61 -3.57 -26.80
C SER A 44 -29.09 -3.65 -26.40
N ALA A 45 -30.01 -3.68 -27.37
CA ALA A 45 -31.42 -3.97 -27.11
C ALA A 45 -31.63 -5.38 -26.53
N LEU A 46 -30.82 -6.36 -26.94
CA LEU A 46 -30.84 -7.72 -26.37
C LEU A 46 -30.23 -7.77 -24.98
N VAL A 47 -29.21 -6.96 -24.66
CA VAL A 47 -28.59 -6.94 -23.31
C VAL A 47 -29.62 -6.62 -22.22
N VAL A 48 -30.59 -5.74 -22.51
CA VAL A 48 -31.67 -5.39 -21.56
C VAL A 48 -32.63 -6.57 -21.36
N LYS A 49 -32.89 -7.35 -22.40
CA LYS A 49 -33.87 -8.47 -22.38
C LYS A 49 -33.26 -9.78 -21.90
N LEU A 50 -31.98 -9.99 -22.17
CA LEU A 50 -31.19 -11.17 -21.87
C LEU A 50 -29.95 -10.77 -21.05
N PRO A 51 -30.12 -10.22 -19.83
CA PRO A 51 -29.02 -9.65 -19.06
C PRO A 51 -27.98 -10.68 -18.59
N GLU A 52 -28.31 -11.96 -18.63
CA GLU A 52 -27.49 -13.10 -18.21
C GLU A 52 -26.97 -13.94 -19.40
N SER A 53 -27.12 -13.48 -20.65
CA SER A 53 -26.59 -14.19 -21.82
C SER A 53 -25.14 -13.78 -22.08
N ILE A 54 -24.21 -14.72 -21.87
CA ILE A 54 -22.78 -14.53 -22.11
C ILE A 54 -22.51 -14.13 -23.58
N ASP A 55 -23.13 -14.82 -24.54
CA ASP A 55 -22.96 -14.51 -25.98
C ASP A 55 -23.39 -13.07 -26.32
N VAL A 56 -24.52 -12.62 -25.76
CA VAL A 56 -25.02 -11.25 -25.97
C VAL A 56 -24.09 -10.22 -25.34
N LEU A 57 -23.62 -10.47 -24.11
CA LEU A 57 -22.70 -9.57 -23.39
C LEU A 57 -21.33 -9.48 -24.07
N THR A 58 -20.74 -10.60 -24.46
CA THR A 58 -19.43 -10.65 -25.14
C THR A 58 -19.51 -10.01 -26.53
N THR A 59 -20.60 -10.23 -27.28
CA THR A 59 -20.84 -9.56 -28.56
C THR A 59 -21.03 -8.06 -28.39
N ALA A 60 -21.77 -7.62 -27.37
CA ALA A 60 -21.92 -6.20 -27.04
C ALA A 60 -20.58 -5.56 -26.69
N GLY A 61 -19.75 -6.25 -25.90
CA GLY A 61 -18.40 -5.85 -25.54
C GLY A 61 -17.50 -5.69 -26.77
N ALA A 62 -17.46 -6.69 -27.65
CA ALA A 62 -16.65 -6.64 -28.88
C ALA A 62 -17.07 -5.49 -29.81
N LEU A 63 -18.37 -5.26 -29.99
CA LEU A 63 -18.89 -4.14 -30.78
C LEU A 63 -18.57 -2.78 -30.13
N ALA A 64 -18.67 -2.67 -28.81
CA ALA A 64 -18.27 -1.47 -28.08
C ALA A 64 -16.78 -1.16 -28.27
N VAL A 65 -15.90 -2.16 -28.28
CA VAL A 65 -14.47 -1.98 -28.60
C VAL A 65 -14.28 -1.42 -30.01
N LYS A 66 -15.00 -1.94 -31.02
CA LYS A 66 -14.95 -1.41 -32.41
C LYS A 66 -15.43 0.04 -32.53
N LEU A 67 -16.27 0.47 -31.60
CA LEU A 67 -16.77 1.84 -31.50
C LEU A 67 -15.94 2.73 -30.56
N GLU A 68 -14.79 2.23 -30.06
CA GLU A 68 -13.92 2.91 -29.08
C GLU A 68 -14.62 3.25 -27.75
N ARG A 69 -15.71 2.55 -27.41
CA ARG A 69 -16.49 2.71 -26.17
C ARG A 69 -15.96 1.77 -25.09
N TYR A 70 -14.69 1.94 -24.73
CA TYR A 70 -13.95 0.99 -23.89
C TYR A 70 -14.53 0.77 -22.49
N SER A 71 -15.07 1.80 -21.83
CA SER A 71 -15.66 1.63 -20.50
C SER A 71 -16.93 0.77 -20.52
N GLU A 72 -17.76 0.91 -21.55
CA GLU A 72 -18.95 0.08 -21.71
C GLU A 72 -18.60 -1.34 -22.14
N ALA A 73 -17.56 -1.48 -22.97
CA ALA A 73 -17.03 -2.80 -23.33
C ALA A 73 -16.56 -3.56 -22.07
N LEU A 74 -15.88 -2.87 -21.16
CA LEU A 74 -15.40 -3.45 -19.92
C LEU A 74 -16.56 -3.89 -19.02
N GLU A 75 -17.59 -3.06 -18.86
CA GLU A 75 -18.78 -3.40 -18.07
C GLU A 75 -19.47 -4.68 -18.58
N TYR A 76 -19.62 -4.82 -19.91
CA TYR A 76 -20.22 -6.03 -20.47
C TYR A 76 -19.36 -7.28 -20.25
N LEU A 77 -18.03 -7.16 -20.38
CA LEU A 77 -17.11 -8.27 -20.16
C LEU A 77 -17.01 -8.66 -18.68
N GLU A 78 -17.02 -7.70 -17.76
CA GLU A 78 -17.06 -7.96 -16.31
C GLU A 78 -18.36 -8.66 -15.90
N ARG A 79 -19.51 -8.27 -16.48
CA ARG A 79 -20.76 -8.99 -16.29
C ARG A 79 -20.70 -10.40 -16.84
N ALA A 80 -20.07 -10.60 -18.00
CA ALA A 80 -19.90 -11.92 -18.59
C ALA A 80 -18.98 -12.82 -17.74
N SER A 81 -17.92 -12.27 -17.13
CA SER A 81 -17.00 -13.03 -16.28
C SER A 81 -17.62 -13.46 -14.95
N LEU A 82 -18.64 -12.73 -14.44
CA LEU A 82 -19.43 -13.17 -13.30
C LEU A 82 -20.32 -14.39 -13.62
N LEU A 83 -20.74 -14.54 -14.88
CA LEU A 83 -21.60 -15.63 -15.33
C LEU A 83 -20.81 -16.89 -15.67
N ASP A 84 -19.63 -16.74 -16.27
CA ASP A 84 -18.65 -17.83 -16.45
C ASP A 84 -17.25 -17.41 -15.98
N PRO A 85 -16.93 -17.66 -14.69
CA PRO A 85 -15.62 -17.34 -14.12
C PRO A 85 -14.46 -18.20 -14.63
N ASN A 86 -14.71 -19.16 -15.52
CA ASN A 86 -13.70 -20.06 -16.07
C ASN A 86 -13.52 -19.91 -17.59
N ASP A 87 -14.16 -18.94 -18.24
CA ASP A 87 -13.91 -18.64 -19.65
C ASP A 87 -12.68 -17.75 -19.81
N LYS A 88 -11.57 -18.34 -20.26
CA LYS A 88 -10.30 -17.63 -20.48
C LYS A 88 -10.43 -16.48 -21.48
N ASN A 89 -11.30 -16.57 -22.48
CA ASN A 89 -11.40 -15.56 -23.54
C ASN A 89 -11.98 -14.26 -23.00
N ILE A 90 -12.89 -14.34 -22.02
CA ILE A 90 -13.46 -13.17 -21.36
C ILE A 90 -12.35 -12.42 -20.61
N TYR A 91 -11.54 -13.12 -19.81
CA TYR A 91 -10.43 -12.51 -19.09
C TYR A 91 -9.32 -12.00 -20.01
N HIS A 92 -9.04 -12.69 -21.12
CA HIS A 92 -8.09 -12.23 -22.13
C HIS A 92 -8.54 -10.90 -22.75
N ASN A 93 -9.82 -10.79 -23.11
CA ASN A 93 -10.40 -9.55 -23.62
C ASN A 93 -10.42 -8.42 -22.57
N ILE A 94 -10.70 -8.72 -21.29
CA ILE A 94 -10.60 -7.77 -20.18
C ILE A 94 -9.15 -7.27 -20.04
N GLY A 95 -8.17 -8.17 -20.13
CA GLY A 95 -6.75 -7.85 -20.04
C GLY A 95 -6.30 -6.93 -21.16
N LEU A 96 -6.61 -7.27 -22.42
CA LEU A 96 -6.29 -6.43 -23.58
C LEU A 96 -6.94 -5.04 -23.51
N LEU A 97 -8.20 -4.98 -23.07
CA LEU A 97 -8.93 -3.73 -22.94
C LEU A 97 -8.32 -2.82 -21.87
N ASN A 98 -8.01 -3.37 -20.69
CA ASN A 98 -7.33 -2.63 -19.63
C ASN A 98 -5.92 -2.19 -20.05
N ALA A 99 -5.16 -3.04 -20.74
CA ALA A 99 -3.85 -2.67 -21.29
C ALA A 99 -3.95 -1.52 -22.30
N THR A 100 -4.94 -1.56 -23.20
CA THR A 100 -5.23 -0.49 -24.17
C THR A 100 -5.58 0.82 -23.46
N MET A 101 -6.29 0.75 -22.34
CA MET A 101 -6.64 1.90 -21.50
C MET A 101 -5.51 2.36 -20.56
N GLN A 102 -4.31 1.74 -20.63
CA GLN A 102 -3.18 1.96 -19.72
C GLN A 102 -3.49 1.69 -18.24
N ARG A 103 -4.44 0.78 -17.97
CA ARG A 103 -4.77 0.24 -16.66
C ARG A 103 -3.99 -1.05 -16.43
N LEU A 104 -2.67 -0.89 -16.28
CA LEU A 104 -1.74 -2.02 -16.25
C LEU A 104 -1.97 -3.00 -15.07
N PRO A 105 -2.27 -2.55 -13.83
CA PRO A 105 -2.57 -3.46 -12.73
C PRO A 105 -3.83 -4.32 -12.97
N GLU A 106 -4.88 -3.72 -13.53
CA GLU A 106 -6.12 -4.44 -13.87
C GLU A 106 -5.91 -5.41 -15.04
N ALA A 107 -5.07 -5.02 -16.01
CA ALA A 107 -4.65 -5.90 -17.09
C ALA A 107 -3.85 -7.10 -16.55
N GLU A 108 -2.94 -6.87 -15.62
CA GLU A 108 -2.16 -7.92 -14.96
C GLU A 108 -3.09 -8.93 -14.27
N ILE A 109 -4.04 -8.46 -13.46
CA ILE A 109 -5.02 -9.33 -12.77
C ILE A 109 -5.77 -10.20 -13.77
N ALA A 110 -6.23 -9.62 -14.88
CA ALA A 110 -6.95 -10.35 -15.91
C ALA A 110 -6.08 -11.38 -16.63
N PHE A 111 -4.85 -11.03 -17.02
CA PHE A 111 -3.94 -11.99 -17.67
C PHE A 111 -3.41 -13.07 -16.72
N ARG A 112 -3.24 -12.77 -15.42
CA ARG A 112 -2.99 -13.80 -14.41
C ARG A 112 -4.13 -14.80 -14.35
N ARG A 113 -5.38 -14.33 -14.43
CA ARG A 113 -6.54 -15.22 -14.50
C ARG A 113 -6.55 -16.09 -15.76
N VAL A 114 -6.14 -15.54 -16.91
CA VAL A 114 -5.99 -16.33 -18.16
C VAL A 114 -5.03 -17.50 -17.96
N VAL A 115 -3.84 -17.26 -17.43
CA VAL A 115 -2.83 -18.32 -17.24
C VAL A 115 -3.16 -19.27 -16.07
N GLU A 116 -4.00 -18.87 -15.12
CA GLU A 116 -4.55 -19.77 -14.11
C GLU A 116 -5.56 -20.75 -14.70
N ILE A 117 -6.42 -20.28 -15.61
CA ILE A 117 -7.43 -21.10 -16.27
C ILE A 117 -6.76 -22.04 -17.30
N ASP A 118 -5.83 -21.53 -18.10
CA ASP A 118 -5.10 -22.29 -19.11
C ASP A 118 -3.57 -22.12 -18.97
N PRO A 119 -2.93 -22.86 -18.06
CA PRO A 119 -1.50 -22.72 -17.79
C PRO A 119 -0.59 -23.33 -18.87
N VAL A 120 -1.16 -23.98 -19.90
CA VAL A 120 -0.38 -24.64 -20.96
C VAL A 120 -0.26 -23.80 -22.23
N GLU A 121 -1.19 -22.88 -22.46
CA GLU A 121 -1.19 -21.99 -23.63
C GLU A 121 -0.16 -20.85 -23.50
N ALA A 122 0.69 -20.68 -24.51
CA ALA A 122 1.79 -19.70 -24.46
C ALA A 122 1.32 -18.24 -24.58
N ASP A 123 0.21 -17.98 -25.27
CA ASP A 123 -0.28 -16.63 -25.58
C ASP A 123 -0.59 -15.81 -24.31
N GLY A 124 -1.31 -16.41 -23.36
CA GLY A 124 -1.61 -15.75 -22.08
C GLY A 124 -0.36 -15.40 -21.26
N TRP A 125 0.67 -16.25 -21.30
CA TRP A 125 1.96 -15.97 -20.64
C TRP A 125 2.73 -14.84 -21.35
N ASN A 126 2.74 -14.81 -22.68
CA ASN A 126 3.35 -13.72 -23.44
C ASN A 126 2.68 -12.37 -23.12
N ASP A 127 1.34 -12.33 -23.13
CA ASP A 127 0.60 -11.10 -22.89
C ASP A 127 0.78 -10.61 -21.45
N LEU A 128 0.81 -11.52 -20.48
CA LEU A 128 1.18 -11.22 -19.10
C LEU A 128 2.61 -10.65 -19.01
N ALA A 129 3.57 -11.24 -19.73
CA ALA A 129 4.97 -10.79 -19.71
C ALA A 129 5.13 -9.37 -20.27
N VAL A 130 4.41 -9.05 -21.34
CA VAL A 130 4.36 -7.69 -21.92
C VAL A 130 3.77 -6.68 -20.95
N VAL A 131 2.68 -7.02 -20.26
CA VAL A 131 2.09 -6.13 -19.23
C VAL A 131 3.05 -5.91 -18.08
N LEU A 132 3.68 -6.97 -17.56
CA LEU A 132 4.68 -6.88 -16.50
C LEU A 132 5.90 -6.04 -16.92
N ALA A 133 6.33 -6.14 -18.18
CA ALA A 133 7.39 -5.31 -18.74
C ALA A 133 7.00 -3.82 -18.74
N HIS A 134 5.78 -3.49 -19.17
CA HIS A 134 5.27 -2.11 -19.14
C HIS A 134 5.07 -1.56 -17.72
N GLU A 135 4.87 -2.42 -16.73
CA GLU A 135 4.85 -2.05 -15.31
C GLU A 135 6.25 -1.91 -14.68
N GLU A 136 7.33 -2.05 -15.46
CA GLU A 136 8.72 -2.04 -14.99
C GLU A 136 9.01 -3.16 -13.95
N LYS A 137 8.25 -4.26 -13.99
CA LYS A 137 8.47 -5.49 -13.19
C LYS A 137 9.45 -6.42 -13.91
N ILE A 138 10.70 -5.96 -14.07
CA ILE A 138 11.73 -6.55 -14.92
C ILE A 138 11.92 -8.07 -14.70
N LYS A 139 12.07 -8.52 -13.45
CA LYS A 139 12.29 -9.95 -13.16
C LYS A 139 11.08 -10.82 -13.48
N ASP A 140 9.89 -10.35 -13.12
CA ASP A 140 8.65 -11.08 -13.39
C ASP A 140 8.38 -11.15 -14.89
N ALA A 141 8.61 -10.04 -15.62
CA ALA A 141 8.50 -9.99 -17.07
C ALA A 141 9.45 -11.00 -17.73
N LYS A 142 10.74 -10.97 -17.36
CA LYS A 142 11.76 -11.92 -17.87
C LYS A 142 11.31 -13.37 -17.66
N LYS A 143 10.99 -13.74 -16.43
CA LYS A 143 10.57 -15.10 -16.09
C LYS A 143 9.31 -15.51 -16.85
N THR A 144 8.36 -14.60 -17.01
CA THR A 144 7.09 -14.86 -17.69
C THR A 144 7.32 -15.06 -19.21
N PHE A 145 8.24 -14.30 -19.83
CA PHE A 145 8.68 -14.55 -21.20
C PHE A 145 9.35 -15.93 -21.34
N GLU A 146 10.23 -16.30 -20.42
CA GLU A 146 10.87 -17.63 -20.41
C GLU A 146 9.84 -18.76 -20.26
N ILE A 147 8.79 -18.56 -19.46
CA ILE A 147 7.68 -19.51 -19.35
C ILE A 147 6.94 -19.60 -20.69
N ALA A 148 6.54 -18.48 -21.30
CA ALA A 148 5.83 -18.45 -22.58
C ALA A 148 6.60 -19.22 -23.68
N LEU A 149 7.91 -18.93 -23.79
CA LEU A 149 8.81 -19.58 -24.74
C LEU A 149 9.07 -21.05 -24.39
N GLY A 150 9.07 -21.41 -23.10
CA GLY A 150 9.13 -22.80 -22.66
C GLY A 150 7.89 -23.60 -23.02
N LYS A 151 6.70 -22.98 -23.05
CA LYS A 151 5.45 -23.60 -23.51
C LYS A 151 5.40 -23.75 -25.03
N ASN A 152 5.86 -22.72 -25.75
CA ASN A 152 5.94 -22.75 -27.21
C ASN A 152 7.32 -22.24 -27.70
N PRO A 153 8.29 -23.15 -27.92
CA PRO A 153 9.63 -22.79 -28.39
C PRO A 153 9.70 -22.22 -29.81
N ASN A 154 8.62 -22.28 -30.59
CA ASN A 154 8.55 -21.71 -31.94
C ASN A 154 7.71 -20.42 -31.97
N TYR A 155 7.49 -19.78 -30.81
CA TYR A 155 6.62 -18.62 -30.71
C TYR A 155 7.32 -17.33 -31.13
N GLU A 156 7.31 -17.07 -32.44
CA GLU A 156 7.96 -15.91 -33.05
C GLU A 156 7.63 -14.60 -32.34
N LYS A 157 6.35 -14.31 -32.11
CA LYS A 157 5.92 -13.04 -31.49
C LYS A 157 6.43 -12.85 -30.07
N SER A 158 6.52 -13.93 -29.28
CA SER A 158 7.05 -13.85 -27.92
C SER A 158 8.56 -13.63 -27.90
N TYR A 159 9.30 -14.16 -28.88
CA TYR A 159 10.72 -13.83 -29.04
C TYR A 159 10.92 -12.36 -29.42
N GLU A 160 10.12 -11.80 -30.34
CA GLU A 160 10.18 -10.38 -30.68
C GLU A 160 9.99 -9.52 -29.42
N ASN A 161 8.91 -9.76 -28.67
CA ASN A 161 8.60 -9.02 -27.45
C ASN A 161 9.70 -9.16 -26.38
N TYR A 162 10.26 -10.36 -26.22
CA TYR A 162 11.32 -10.61 -25.24
C TYR A 162 12.65 -9.93 -25.63
N ILE A 163 12.99 -9.90 -26.92
CA ILE A 163 14.18 -9.19 -27.42
C ILE A 163 14.03 -7.69 -27.22
N GLU A 164 12.87 -7.13 -27.55
CA GLU A 164 12.57 -5.70 -27.33
C GLU A 164 12.66 -5.34 -25.85
N PHE A 165 12.12 -6.19 -24.98
CA PHE A 165 12.26 -6.07 -23.53
C PHE A 165 13.73 -6.09 -23.09
N CYS A 166 14.52 -7.09 -23.53
CA CYS A 166 15.95 -7.18 -23.20
C CYS A 166 16.75 -5.97 -23.68
N ILE A 167 16.39 -5.37 -24.82
CA ILE A 167 17.01 -4.14 -25.31
C ILE A 167 16.66 -2.95 -24.40
N CYS A 168 15.39 -2.82 -24.01
CA CYS A 168 14.94 -1.76 -23.09
C CYS A 168 15.68 -1.84 -21.75
N GLU A 169 15.84 -3.06 -21.24
CA GLU A 169 16.44 -3.35 -19.93
C GLU A 169 17.96 -3.59 -19.98
N LYS A 170 18.60 -3.39 -21.14
CA LYS A 170 20.05 -3.56 -21.35
C LYS A 170 20.58 -4.96 -21.01
N MET A 171 19.73 -5.98 -21.13
CA MET A 171 20.02 -7.39 -20.83
C MET A 171 20.68 -8.06 -22.03
N ARG A 172 21.98 -7.81 -22.20
CA ARG A 172 22.73 -8.23 -23.38
C ARG A 172 22.70 -9.74 -23.63
N GLU A 173 23.03 -10.55 -22.63
CA GLU A 173 23.17 -12.00 -22.80
C GLU A 173 21.83 -12.65 -23.15
N ASP A 174 20.77 -12.31 -22.42
CA ASP A 174 19.42 -12.83 -22.64
C ASP A 174 18.86 -12.41 -24.01
N GLY A 175 19.06 -11.14 -24.39
CA GLY A 175 18.63 -10.62 -25.69
C GLY A 175 19.34 -11.32 -26.85
N LEU A 176 20.66 -11.56 -26.74
CA LEU A 176 21.42 -12.28 -27.77
C LEU A 176 21.00 -13.75 -27.87
N ALA A 177 20.73 -14.42 -26.75
CA ALA A 177 20.25 -15.80 -26.73
C ALA A 177 18.85 -15.94 -27.36
N ALA A 178 17.94 -15.02 -27.05
CA ALA A 178 16.61 -14.96 -27.66
C ALA A 178 16.70 -14.67 -29.18
N LEU A 179 17.61 -13.78 -29.59
CA LEU A 179 17.82 -13.42 -30.98
C LEU A 179 18.44 -14.57 -31.80
N GLU A 180 19.31 -15.38 -31.21
CA GLU A 180 19.81 -16.62 -31.82
C GLU A 180 18.66 -17.58 -32.11
N LYS A 181 17.76 -17.78 -31.13
CA LYS A 181 16.57 -18.64 -31.30
C LYS A 181 15.59 -18.11 -32.33
N LEU A 182 15.31 -16.81 -32.34
CA LEU A 182 14.48 -16.21 -33.38
C LEU A 182 15.11 -16.38 -34.77
N SER A 183 16.44 -16.31 -34.88
CA SER A 183 17.15 -16.51 -36.16
C SER A 183 17.08 -17.97 -36.65
N GLU A 184 16.94 -18.95 -35.75
CA GLU A 184 16.68 -20.35 -36.12
C GLU A 184 15.26 -20.54 -36.68
N ILE A 185 14.27 -19.83 -36.11
CA ILE A 185 12.85 -19.95 -36.47
C ILE A 185 12.53 -19.14 -37.74
N SER A 186 12.97 -17.88 -37.78
CA SER A 186 12.71 -16.90 -38.84
C SER A 186 14.02 -16.22 -39.28
N PRO A 187 14.86 -16.89 -40.09
CA PRO A 187 16.17 -16.37 -40.51
C PRO A 187 16.12 -15.05 -41.30
N GLU A 188 14.99 -14.77 -41.97
CA GLU A 188 14.78 -13.55 -42.76
C GLU A 188 14.03 -12.45 -42.00
N HIS A 189 13.86 -12.57 -40.67
CA HIS A 189 13.14 -11.57 -39.88
C HIS A 189 13.85 -10.21 -39.92
N SER A 190 13.15 -9.20 -40.44
CA SER A 190 13.72 -7.90 -40.84
C SER A 190 14.41 -7.12 -39.71
N ASN A 191 14.00 -7.31 -38.46
CA ASN A 191 14.54 -6.57 -37.30
C ASN A 191 15.79 -7.20 -36.69
N ILE A 192 16.15 -8.46 -37.02
CA ILE A 192 17.28 -9.18 -36.41
C ILE A 192 18.60 -8.38 -36.50
N PRO A 193 19.00 -7.80 -37.64
CA PRO A 193 20.24 -7.02 -37.72
C PRO A 193 20.22 -5.78 -36.80
N SER A 194 19.07 -5.12 -36.68
CA SER A 194 18.91 -3.91 -35.86
C SER A 194 18.99 -4.24 -34.38
N TRP A 195 18.28 -5.27 -33.93
CA TRP A 195 18.31 -5.71 -32.53
C TRP A 195 19.68 -6.19 -32.10
N LYS A 196 20.41 -6.88 -32.99
CA LYS A 196 21.79 -7.29 -32.73
C LYS A 196 22.73 -6.10 -32.54
N ASP A 197 22.65 -5.08 -33.41
CA ASP A 197 23.44 -3.85 -33.28
C ASP A 197 23.12 -3.09 -31.98
N MET A 198 21.87 -3.10 -31.52
CA MET A 198 21.48 -2.50 -30.24
C MET A 198 22.09 -3.25 -29.05
N LEU A 199 22.03 -4.59 -29.03
CA LEU A 199 22.55 -5.43 -27.95
C LEU A 199 24.09 -5.42 -27.87
N ASP A 200 24.79 -5.36 -29.01
CA ASP A 200 26.25 -5.35 -29.07
C ASP A 200 26.88 -4.03 -28.56
N LYS A 201 26.08 -2.96 -28.38
CA LYS A 201 26.54 -1.69 -27.80
C LYS A 201 26.65 -1.71 -26.28
N PHE A 202 26.13 -2.74 -25.62
CA PHE A 202 26.26 -2.89 -24.17
C PHE A 202 27.63 -3.53 -23.85
N SER A 203 28.54 -2.80 -23.18
CA SER A 203 29.88 -3.31 -22.82
C SER A 203 29.91 -3.87 -21.40
N ASP A 204 30.44 -5.07 -21.23
CA ASP A 204 30.77 -5.64 -19.92
C ASP A 204 31.96 -4.88 -19.29
N THR A 205 31.87 -4.61 -17.98
CA THR A 205 32.93 -4.30 -16.98
C THR A 205 32.81 -2.93 -16.30
N VAL A 206 32.58 -2.92 -14.96
CA VAL A 206 33.47 -2.25 -13.99
C VAL A 206 33.52 -3.05 -12.68
N VAL A 207 34.64 -3.74 -12.48
CA VAL A 207 35.23 -4.01 -11.16
C VAL A 207 36.22 -2.88 -10.89
N THR A 208 36.15 -2.21 -9.73
CA THR A 208 37.34 -1.52 -9.17
C THR A 208 37.36 -1.54 -7.64
N ASN A 209 38.47 -2.09 -7.13
CA ASN A 209 38.94 -1.98 -5.76
C ASN A 209 39.18 -0.51 -5.36
N VAL A 210 38.91 -0.17 -4.10
CA VAL A 210 39.44 1.04 -3.46
C VAL A 210 40.16 0.64 -2.17
N SER A 211 41.44 1.03 -2.10
CA SER A 211 42.36 0.80 -0.99
C SER A 211 42.19 1.80 0.16
N SER A 212 42.65 1.34 1.31
CA SER A 212 42.54 1.84 2.68
C SER A 212 42.99 3.28 2.98
N GLY A 213 42.28 3.92 3.92
CA GLY A 213 42.75 5.07 4.70
C GLY A 213 41.72 5.56 5.73
N ASP A 214 42.02 5.32 7.00
CA ASP A 214 41.49 5.84 8.27
C ASP A 214 40.12 5.37 8.84
N SER A 215 40.28 4.31 9.65
CA SER A 215 39.53 3.67 10.77
C SER A 215 38.20 4.23 11.31
N ALA A 216 37.12 3.44 11.13
CA ALA A 216 36.21 2.85 12.15
C ALA A 216 34.96 2.21 11.49
N PRO A 217 34.26 1.26 12.15
CA PRO A 217 34.61 -0.15 12.37
C PRO A 217 34.31 -1.02 11.12
N CYS A 218 35.23 -1.92 10.76
CA CYS A 218 34.96 -2.96 9.77
C CYS A 218 34.17 -4.08 10.49
N VAL A 219 32.88 -4.22 10.18
CA VAL A 219 32.17 -5.46 10.52
C VAL A 219 32.76 -6.54 9.63
N SER A 220 33.30 -7.59 10.24
CA SER A 220 33.99 -8.65 9.51
C SER A 220 33.61 -10.01 10.06
N GLY A 221 33.47 -11.00 9.18
CA GLY A 221 33.16 -12.38 9.52
C GLY A 221 31.66 -12.72 9.48
N LEU A 222 30.79 -11.80 9.06
CA LEU A 222 29.37 -12.11 8.89
C LEU A 222 29.08 -12.83 7.59
N LYS A 223 28.05 -13.68 7.62
CA LYS A 223 27.37 -14.23 6.46
C LYS A 223 26.13 -13.41 6.17
N ILE A 224 26.13 -12.71 5.05
CA ILE A 224 25.03 -11.83 4.65
C ILE A 224 24.31 -12.43 3.45
N ALA A 225 23.03 -12.76 3.62
CA ALA A 225 22.14 -13.07 2.52
C ALA A 225 21.51 -11.79 1.98
N PHE A 226 21.67 -11.52 0.69
CA PHE A 226 21.14 -10.33 0.03
C PHE A 226 20.00 -10.68 -0.91
N PHE A 227 18.84 -10.08 -0.69
CA PHE A 227 17.61 -10.27 -1.44
C PHE A 227 17.22 -8.97 -2.15
N ALA A 228 17.16 -9.00 -3.47
CA ALA A 228 16.70 -7.89 -4.30
C ALA A 228 15.99 -8.43 -5.53
N THR A 229 14.90 -7.78 -5.96
CA THR A 229 14.12 -8.10 -7.16
C THR A 229 14.54 -7.30 -8.39
N GLN A 230 15.52 -6.39 -8.30
CA GLN A 230 16.10 -5.62 -9.42
C GLN A 230 17.58 -5.28 -9.13
N ASP A 231 18.31 -4.71 -10.10
CA ASP A 231 19.62 -4.12 -9.85
C ASP A 231 19.51 -3.03 -8.78
N SER A 232 20.37 -3.10 -7.77
CA SER A 232 20.18 -2.32 -6.55
C SER A 232 21.18 -1.19 -6.42
N PHE A 233 20.70 -0.04 -5.96
CA PHE A 233 21.58 1.04 -5.49
C PHE A 233 22.57 0.56 -4.40
N ALA A 234 22.27 -0.56 -3.73
CA ALA A 234 23.10 -1.19 -2.73
C ALA A 234 24.36 -1.88 -3.28
N ASP A 235 24.56 -2.03 -4.60
CA ASP A 235 25.74 -2.73 -5.14
C ASP A 235 27.07 -2.11 -4.69
N GLY A 236 27.16 -0.79 -4.66
CA GLY A 236 28.36 -0.10 -4.14
C GLY A 236 28.57 -0.32 -2.64
N ILE A 237 27.49 -0.49 -1.87
CA ILE A 237 27.53 -0.78 -0.43
C ILE A 237 27.95 -2.24 -0.22
N LEU A 238 27.38 -3.18 -0.97
CA LEU A 238 27.72 -4.60 -0.91
C LEU A 238 29.16 -4.85 -1.31
N ALA A 239 29.67 -4.15 -2.34
CA ALA A 239 31.08 -4.23 -2.72
C ALA A 239 32.00 -3.82 -1.56
N HIS A 240 31.60 -2.82 -0.76
CA HIS A 240 32.34 -2.41 0.42
C HIS A 240 32.28 -3.47 1.53
N LEU A 241 31.09 -3.98 1.83
CA LEU A 241 30.87 -4.99 2.88
C LEU A 241 31.54 -6.34 2.55
N ALA A 242 31.66 -6.69 1.27
CA ALA A 242 32.29 -7.94 0.81
C ALA A 242 33.78 -8.04 1.16
N ALA A 243 34.46 -6.91 1.42
CA ALA A 243 35.88 -6.91 1.80
C ALA A 243 36.15 -7.60 3.15
N GLY A 244 35.13 -7.74 4.01
CA GLY A 244 35.24 -8.37 5.32
C GLY A 244 34.20 -9.45 5.61
N ASN A 245 33.22 -9.69 4.74
CA ASN A 245 32.05 -10.54 5.00
C ASN A 245 31.78 -11.50 3.83
N GLU A 246 31.18 -12.65 4.12
CA GLU A 246 30.71 -13.58 3.09
C GLU A 246 29.31 -13.16 2.65
N ILE A 247 29.14 -12.75 1.39
CA ILE A 247 27.84 -12.30 0.87
C ILE A 247 27.32 -13.30 -0.18
N LYS A 248 26.08 -13.75 -0.03
CA LYS A 248 25.37 -14.55 -1.03
C LYS A 248 24.10 -13.82 -1.47
N ARG A 249 23.94 -13.67 -2.79
CA ARG A 249 22.74 -13.09 -3.38
C ARG A 249 21.71 -14.17 -3.65
N PHE A 250 20.45 -13.89 -3.36
CA PHE A 250 19.35 -14.77 -3.69
C PHE A 250 18.96 -14.63 -5.17
N SER A 251 18.83 -15.75 -5.88
CA SER A 251 18.62 -15.79 -7.34
C SER A 251 17.56 -16.82 -7.77
N SER A 252 16.67 -17.23 -6.86
CA SER A 252 15.65 -18.26 -7.07
C SER A 252 14.28 -17.75 -6.64
N ASP A 253 13.20 -18.46 -6.98
CA ASP A 253 11.85 -18.18 -6.46
C ASP A 253 11.36 -19.28 -5.50
N SER A 254 12.25 -20.20 -5.15
CA SER A 254 11.93 -21.28 -4.22
C SER A 254 11.96 -20.78 -2.78
N VAL A 255 10.80 -20.83 -2.12
CA VAL A 255 10.66 -20.59 -0.68
C VAL A 255 11.59 -21.50 0.13
N GLN A 256 11.86 -22.73 -0.35
CA GLN A 256 12.80 -23.63 0.30
C GLN A 256 14.24 -23.11 0.22
N GLN A 257 14.69 -22.65 -0.96
CA GLN A 257 16.04 -22.10 -1.11
C GLN A 257 16.20 -20.78 -0.36
N MET A 258 15.14 -19.98 -0.26
CA MET A 258 15.11 -18.79 0.61
C MET A 258 15.34 -19.20 2.07
N ALA A 259 14.60 -20.21 2.57
CA ALA A 259 14.76 -20.71 3.92
C ALA A 259 16.18 -21.25 4.19
N GLU A 260 16.75 -22.02 3.26
CA GLU A 260 18.12 -22.55 3.35
C GLU A 260 19.17 -21.42 3.38
N LEU A 261 18.99 -20.40 2.55
CA LEU A 261 19.88 -19.24 2.52
C LEU A 261 19.77 -18.40 3.81
N MET A 262 18.55 -18.19 4.31
CA MET A 262 18.31 -17.51 5.59
C MET A 262 18.85 -18.31 6.79
N GLN A 263 18.88 -19.64 6.72
CA GLN A 263 19.50 -20.50 7.73
C GLN A 263 21.03 -20.41 7.72
N TRP A 264 21.63 -20.22 6.54
CA TRP A 264 23.07 -20.06 6.40
C TRP A 264 23.57 -18.69 6.87
N ALA A 265 22.76 -17.64 6.74
CA ALA A 265 23.14 -16.26 7.00
C ALA A 265 23.06 -15.87 8.49
N ASP A 266 23.91 -14.93 8.91
CA ASP A 266 23.79 -14.21 10.17
C ASP A 266 22.83 -13.00 10.02
N LEU A 267 22.82 -12.41 8.82
CA LEU A 267 21.99 -11.27 8.43
C LEU A 267 21.36 -11.49 7.05
N ALA A 268 20.05 -11.36 6.94
CA ALA A 268 19.31 -11.24 5.69
C ALA A 268 18.96 -9.77 5.42
N TRP A 269 19.48 -9.23 4.32
CA TRP A 269 19.18 -7.90 3.81
C TRP A 269 18.19 -8.01 2.67
N PHE A 270 17.02 -7.39 2.84
CA PHE A 270 16.01 -7.19 1.79
C PHE A 270 16.10 -5.75 1.30
N GLU A 271 16.43 -5.56 0.02
CA GLU A 271 16.59 -4.22 -0.56
C GLU A 271 15.25 -3.57 -0.93
N TRP A 272 14.16 -4.32 -0.83
CA TRP A 272 12.81 -3.88 -1.19
C TRP A 272 11.80 -4.41 -0.16
N CYS A 273 10.69 -3.70 -0.02
CA CYS A 273 9.49 -4.16 0.68
C CYS A 273 8.53 -4.80 -0.34
N ASP A 274 8.93 -5.98 -0.81
CA ASP A 274 8.26 -6.69 -1.90
C ASP A 274 7.86 -8.13 -1.51
N GLN A 275 7.48 -8.92 -2.51
CA GLN A 275 7.07 -10.30 -2.32
C GLN A 275 8.14 -11.19 -1.68
N LEU A 276 9.44 -10.91 -1.88
CA LEU A 276 10.51 -11.67 -1.22
C LEU A 276 10.50 -11.43 0.29
N LEU A 277 10.33 -10.17 0.71
CA LEU A 277 10.23 -9.84 2.12
C LEU A 277 8.96 -10.44 2.73
N ILE A 278 7.81 -10.32 2.06
CA ILE A 278 6.54 -10.90 2.52
C ILE A 278 6.69 -12.43 2.71
N GLN A 279 7.28 -13.13 1.75
CA GLN A 279 7.53 -14.58 1.86
C GLN A 279 8.51 -14.91 2.99
N ALA A 280 9.61 -14.17 3.11
CA ALA A 280 10.60 -14.38 4.16
C ALA A 280 9.99 -14.20 5.55
N THR A 281 9.11 -13.22 5.74
CA THR A 281 8.40 -13.03 7.01
C THR A 281 7.32 -14.07 7.28
N LYS A 282 6.91 -14.90 6.32
CA LYS A 282 6.07 -16.08 6.58
C LYS A 282 6.90 -17.27 7.09
N LEU A 283 8.22 -17.27 6.89
CA LEU A 283 9.11 -18.33 7.38
C LEU A 283 9.45 -18.18 8.86
N HIS A 284 9.98 -19.25 9.46
CA HIS A 284 10.60 -19.18 10.77
C HIS A 284 11.86 -18.31 10.69
N LYS A 285 11.98 -17.33 11.60
CA LYS A 285 13.13 -16.42 11.62
C LYS A 285 14.38 -17.15 12.12
N THR A 286 15.41 -17.24 11.28
CA THR A 286 16.68 -17.94 11.59
C THR A 286 17.89 -17.02 11.71
N CYS A 287 17.78 -15.80 11.20
CA CYS A 287 18.84 -14.80 11.19
C CYS A 287 18.26 -13.41 11.45
N LYS A 288 19.12 -12.40 11.59
CA LYS A 288 18.68 -11.00 11.65
C LYS A 288 18.12 -10.58 10.30
N ILE A 289 17.04 -9.80 10.29
CA ILE A 289 16.41 -9.35 9.05
C ILE A 289 16.41 -7.82 9.03
N ILE A 290 16.98 -7.24 7.98
CA ILE A 290 16.83 -5.82 7.67
C ILE A 290 16.11 -5.67 6.35
N CYS A 291 15.26 -4.66 6.27
CA CYS A 291 14.60 -4.24 5.03
C CYS A 291 14.97 -2.79 4.75
N ARG A 292 15.33 -2.47 3.51
CA ARG A 292 15.39 -1.11 3.00
C ARG A 292 14.15 -0.86 2.15
N LEU A 293 13.33 0.11 2.54
CA LEU A 293 12.08 0.42 1.86
C LEU A 293 12.23 1.71 1.04
N HIS A 294 11.84 1.61 -0.22
CA HIS A 294 11.84 2.67 -1.22
C HIS A 294 10.51 3.42 -1.24
N SER A 295 10.57 4.73 -1.51
CA SER A 295 9.43 5.64 -1.32
C SER A 295 8.11 5.22 -1.99
N TYR A 296 8.16 4.55 -3.15
CA TYR A 296 6.94 4.13 -3.84
C TYR A 296 6.21 3.00 -3.09
N GLU A 297 6.96 2.11 -2.46
CA GLU A 297 6.42 0.96 -1.70
C GLU A 297 5.61 1.43 -0.49
N ALA A 298 5.92 2.62 0.04
CA ALA A 298 5.13 3.23 1.11
C ALA A 298 3.69 3.57 0.70
N PHE A 299 3.40 3.65 -0.60
CA PHE A 299 2.05 3.93 -1.13
C PHE A 299 1.35 2.67 -1.68
N THR A 300 1.97 1.50 -1.61
CA THR A 300 1.36 0.22 -2.03
C THR A 300 0.80 -0.54 -0.83
N GLN A 301 0.11 -1.67 -1.06
CA GLN A 301 -0.36 -2.55 0.03
C GLN A 301 0.71 -3.49 0.58
N MET A 302 1.88 -3.58 -0.07
CA MET A 302 2.93 -4.54 0.31
C MET A 302 3.40 -4.40 1.76
N PRO A 303 3.61 -3.18 2.31
CA PRO A 303 3.97 -3.03 3.71
C PRO A 303 2.93 -3.61 4.68
N ALA A 304 1.64 -3.67 4.31
CA ALA A 304 0.59 -4.23 5.16
C ALA A 304 0.63 -5.78 5.23
N GLU A 305 1.30 -6.43 4.28
CA GLU A 305 1.43 -7.90 4.21
C GLU A 305 2.71 -8.43 4.90
N VAL A 306 3.63 -7.55 5.26
CA VAL A 306 4.89 -7.90 5.94
C VAL A 306 4.64 -8.10 7.44
N ASP A 307 5.08 -9.24 7.99
CA ASP A 307 5.14 -9.42 9.44
C ASP A 307 6.36 -8.66 10.02
N TRP A 308 6.12 -7.39 10.36
CA TRP A 308 7.12 -6.46 10.88
C TRP A 308 7.73 -6.88 12.21
N THR A 309 7.11 -7.80 12.96
CA THR A 309 7.68 -8.33 14.21
C THR A 309 8.94 -9.15 13.97
N LYS A 310 9.10 -9.69 12.75
CA LYS A 310 10.28 -10.46 12.35
C LYS A 310 11.41 -9.58 11.82
N ILE A 311 11.17 -8.29 11.58
CA ILE A 311 12.17 -7.37 11.04
C ILE A 311 12.93 -6.71 12.19
N ASP A 312 14.27 -6.78 12.19
CA ASP A 312 15.10 -6.16 13.22
C ASP A 312 15.29 -4.65 12.97
N ARG A 313 15.48 -4.24 11.71
CA ARG A 313 15.56 -2.82 11.32
C ARG A 313 14.90 -2.57 9.98
N LEU A 314 14.17 -1.47 9.90
CA LEU A 314 13.68 -0.89 8.65
C LEU A 314 14.52 0.35 8.31
N ILE A 315 15.14 0.34 7.14
CA ILE A 315 15.98 1.42 6.65
C ILE A 315 15.16 2.24 5.66
N LEU A 316 15.10 3.54 5.90
CA LEU A 316 14.37 4.49 5.06
C LEU A 316 15.31 5.57 4.57
N VAL A 317 15.08 6.02 3.34
CA VAL A 317 15.96 7.01 2.70
C VAL A 317 15.76 8.41 3.27
N ASN A 318 14.59 8.72 3.81
CA ASN A 318 14.25 10.03 4.36
C ASN A 318 13.09 9.90 5.37
N GLN A 319 13.01 10.84 6.31
CA GLN A 319 12.00 10.89 7.36
C GLN A 319 10.58 11.00 6.81
N ASN A 320 10.37 11.75 5.72
CA ASN A 320 9.05 11.87 5.08
C ASN A 320 8.48 10.52 4.60
N VAL A 321 9.34 9.57 4.20
CA VAL A 321 8.90 8.21 3.87
C VAL A 321 8.42 7.49 5.13
N ALA A 322 9.08 7.70 6.27
CA ALA A 322 8.63 7.15 7.55
C ALA A 322 7.27 7.72 7.96
N ASP A 323 7.06 9.02 7.72
CA ASP A 323 5.80 9.70 8.02
C ASP A 323 4.66 9.14 7.16
N VAL A 324 4.89 8.98 5.85
CA VAL A 324 3.96 8.30 4.92
C VAL A 324 3.68 6.87 5.38
N LEU A 325 4.70 6.09 5.73
CA LEU A 325 4.49 4.71 6.21
C LEU A 325 3.67 4.66 7.50
N ASN A 326 3.86 5.61 8.41
CA ASN A 326 3.07 5.67 9.64
C ASN A 326 1.62 6.09 9.35
N GLU A 327 1.41 6.97 8.37
CA GLU A 327 0.08 7.42 7.94
C GLU A 327 -0.71 6.29 7.27
N PHE A 328 -0.09 5.53 6.37
CA PHE A 328 -0.79 4.53 5.56
C PHE A 328 -0.77 3.11 6.13
N HIS A 329 0.27 2.71 6.88
CA HIS A 329 0.53 1.29 7.20
C HIS A 329 0.74 0.96 8.68
N ASN A 330 0.83 1.95 9.58
CA ASN A 330 1.05 1.77 11.03
C ASN A 330 2.15 0.73 11.39
N ILE A 331 3.35 0.90 10.82
CA ILE A 331 4.44 -0.07 10.92
C ILE A 331 5.20 0.05 12.25
N VAL A 332 5.14 -0.98 13.09
CA VAL A 332 5.84 -1.05 14.39
C VAL A 332 7.15 -1.83 14.26
N VAL A 333 8.18 -1.16 13.73
CA VAL A 333 9.56 -1.65 13.66
C VAL A 333 10.51 -0.47 13.91
N LYS A 334 11.71 -0.73 14.44
CA LYS A 334 12.70 0.34 14.60
C LYS A 334 13.16 0.83 13.22
N LYS A 335 12.89 2.10 12.93
CA LYS A 335 13.23 2.78 11.68
C LYS A 335 14.60 3.47 11.82
N GLU A 336 15.42 3.37 10.78
CA GLU A 336 16.73 4.02 10.68
C GLU A 336 16.75 4.86 9.40
N ILE A 337 17.01 6.16 9.52
CA ILE A 337 17.07 7.06 8.36
C ILE A 337 18.50 7.08 7.82
N ILE A 338 18.69 6.46 6.65
CA ILE A 338 19.97 6.46 5.93
C ILE A 338 19.72 6.94 4.50
N HIS A 339 20.17 8.16 4.22
CA HIS A 339 20.06 8.77 2.91
C HIS A 339 20.87 8.03 1.86
N ASN A 340 20.52 8.30 0.61
CA ASN A 340 21.33 7.96 -0.54
C ASN A 340 22.66 8.74 -0.55
N GLY A 341 23.67 8.12 -1.16
CA GLY A 341 25.04 8.63 -1.18
C GLY A 341 25.44 9.21 -2.54
N VAL A 342 26.15 10.33 -2.54
CA VAL A 342 26.73 10.96 -3.74
C VAL A 342 28.22 10.67 -3.83
N ASP A 343 28.68 10.17 -4.98
CA ASP A 343 30.10 9.95 -5.26
C ASP A 343 30.79 11.27 -5.66
N LEU A 344 31.51 11.87 -4.71
CA LEU A 344 32.20 13.14 -4.91
C LEU A 344 33.45 13.04 -5.80
N ASN A 345 33.95 11.82 -6.08
CA ASN A 345 35.04 11.59 -7.02
C ASN A 345 34.51 11.62 -8.46
N LYS A 346 33.30 11.08 -8.68
CA LYS A 346 32.59 11.17 -9.95
C LYS A 346 32.09 12.59 -10.23
N PHE A 347 31.42 13.22 -9.26
CA PHE A 347 30.85 14.55 -9.41
C PHE A 347 31.80 15.61 -8.85
N THR A 348 32.50 16.31 -9.74
CA THR A 348 33.52 17.32 -9.39
C THR A 348 33.13 18.71 -9.90
N ILE A 349 33.68 19.75 -9.26
CA ILE A 349 33.54 21.12 -9.75
C ILE A 349 34.56 21.34 -10.88
N PRO A 350 34.14 21.78 -12.08
CA PRO A 350 35.05 22.07 -13.17
C PRO A 350 36.04 23.19 -12.82
N ASN A 351 37.32 23.00 -13.16
CA ASN A 351 38.34 24.05 -13.02
C ASN A 351 37.97 25.28 -13.86
N GLY A 352 37.91 26.45 -13.24
CA GLY A 352 37.55 27.69 -13.93
C GLY A 352 36.09 27.77 -14.36
N LYS A 353 35.17 27.08 -13.67
CA LYS A 353 33.72 27.18 -13.92
C LYS A 353 33.29 28.64 -14.05
N THR A 354 32.70 28.96 -15.20
CA THR A 354 32.08 30.26 -15.46
C THR A 354 30.58 30.11 -15.30
N PHE A 355 29.94 31.15 -14.79
CA PHE A 355 28.50 31.13 -14.56
C PHE A 355 27.77 31.87 -15.68
N GLY A 356 26.97 31.12 -16.43
CA GLY A 356 26.02 31.62 -17.42
C GLY A 356 24.60 31.73 -16.88
N LYS A 357 23.63 31.49 -17.76
CA LYS A 357 22.19 31.46 -17.50
C LYS A 357 21.57 30.14 -17.95
N LYS A 358 22.26 29.02 -17.68
CA LYS A 358 21.82 27.68 -18.09
C LYS A 358 21.25 26.90 -16.92
N ILE A 359 19.97 26.56 -17.01
CA ILE A 359 19.25 25.75 -16.02
C ILE A 359 19.12 24.33 -16.56
N CYS A 360 19.22 23.32 -15.70
CA CYS A 360 18.92 21.95 -16.11
C CYS A 360 17.98 21.20 -15.16
N SER A 361 17.27 20.23 -15.72
CA SER A 361 16.50 19.20 -15.00
C SER A 361 16.84 17.84 -15.60
N LEU A 362 16.98 16.81 -14.77
CA LEU A 362 17.32 15.46 -15.22
C LEU A 362 16.41 14.39 -14.60
N GLY A 363 16.19 13.31 -15.35
CA GLY A 363 15.49 12.11 -14.92
C GLY A 363 14.18 11.87 -15.67
N TYR A 364 13.49 10.79 -15.33
CA TYR A 364 12.19 10.47 -15.94
C TYR A 364 11.18 11.60 -15.79
N ILE A 365 10.43 11.88 -16.86
CA ILE A 365 9.38 12.90 -16.90
C ILE A 365 8.03 12.18 -16.73
N ASN A 366 7.52 12.22 -15.50
CA ASN A 366 6.24 11.61 -15.11
C ASN A 366 5.48 12.54 -14.15
N TYR A 367 4.30 12.13 -13.70
CA TYR A 367 3.43 12.97 -12.88
C TYR A 367 4.11 13.39 -11.56
N LYS A 368 4.90 12.49 -10.95
CA LYS A 368 5.63 12.74 -9.69
C LYS A 368 6.64 13.86 -9.84
N LYS A 369 7.20 14.11 -11.03
CA LYS A 369 8.13 15.23 -11.29
C LYS A 369 7.45 16.59 -11.49
N ASN A 370 6.12 16.62 -11.52
CA ASN A 370 5.30 17.82 -11.77
C ASN A 370 5.78 18.66 -12.99
N PRO A 371 5.78 18.07 -14.20
CA PRO A 371 6.26 18.75 -15.40
C PRO A 371 5.48 20.04 -15.73
N GLY A 372 4.23 20.16 -15.30
CA GLY A 372 3.46 21.39 -15.43
C GLY A 372 4.08 22.55 -14.65
N LEU A 373 4.36 22.35 -13.35
CA LEU A 373 5.02 23.37 -12.53
C LEU A 373 6.42 23.70 -13.06
N LEU A 374 7.16 22.70 -13.56
CA LEU A 374 8.48 22.91 -14.17
C LEU A 374 8.44 23.93 -15.30
N LEU A 375 7.48 23.80 -16.22
CA LEU A 375 7.29 24.73 -17.34
C LEU A 375 6.89 26.12 -16.85
N TYR A 376 6.02 26.23 -15.84
CA TYR A 376 5.61 27.53 -15.30
C TYR A 376 6.73 28.24 -14.54
N CYS A 377 7.56 27.50 -13.79
CA CYS A 377 8.77 28.03 -13.18
C CYS A 377 9.73 28.56 -14.25
N PHE A 378 10.00 27.77 -15.30
CA PHE A 378 10.88 28.25 -16.36
C PHE A 378 10.29 29.42 -17.15
N LYS A 379 8.97 29.44 -17.39
CA LYS A 379 8.29 30.59 -17.99
C LYS A 379 8.48 31.86 -17.17
N ALA A 380 8.31 31.78 -15.85
CA ALA A 380 8.51 32.92 -14.96
C ALA A 380 9.98 33.40 -14.97
N ILE A 381 10.94 32.47 -15.01
CA ILE A 381 12.36 32.78 -15.14
C ILE A 381 12.68 33.46 -16.48
N HIS A 382 12.11 32.96 -17.57
CA HIS A 382 12.32 33.53 -18.90
C HIS A 382 11.67 34.92 -19.04
N ASP A 383 10.53 35.15 -18.41
CA ASP A 383 9.90 36.48 -18.34
C ASP A 383 10.71 37.47 -17.51
N TYR A 384 11.36 36.99 -16.46
CA TYR A 384 12.28 37.77 -15.64
C TYR A 384 13.54 38.16 -16.41
N ASP A 385 14.12 37.21 -17.16
CA ASP A 385 15.34 37.39 -17.92
C ASP A 385 15.39 36.43 -19.13
N PRO A 386 15.15 36.94 -20.36
CA PRO A 386 15.04 36.10 -21.56
C PRO A 386 16.33 35.39 -21.98
N GLU A 387 17.49 35.75 -21.41
CA GLU A 387 18.76 35.10 -21.72
C GLU A 387 18.91 33.72 -21.07
N PHE A 388 17.98 33.31 -20.19
CA PHE A 388 17.99 31.97 -19.62
C PHE A 388 17.60 30.90 -20.63
N GLU A 389 18.38 29.82 -20.64
CA GLU A 389 18.15 28.61 -21.44
C GLU A 389 17.89 27.42 -20.50
N PHE A 390 16.95 26.55 -20.88
CA PHE A 390 16.60 25.38 -20.07
C PHE A 390 16.90 24.07 -20.77
N PHE A 391 17.64 23.20 -20.10
CA PHE A 391 18.10 21.92 -20.62
C PHE A 391 17.47 20.78 -19.84
N ILE A 392 16.60 20.02 -20.47
CA ILE A 392 15.90 18.90 -19.85
C ILE A 392 16.41 17.60 -20.48
N ALA A 393 16.91 16.70 -19.64
CA ALA A 393 17.39 15.40 -20.06
C ALA A 393 16.59 14.28 -19.39
N GLY A 394 15.91 13.46 -20.18
CA GLY A 394 15.18 12.29 -19.65
C GLY A 394 14.03 11.81 -20.53
N ARG A 395 13.51 10.64 -20.18
CA ARG A 395 12.43 9.97 -20.92
C ARG A 395 11.07 10.27 -20.33
N HIS A 396 10.08 10.51 -21.19
CA HIS A 396 8.68 10.54 -20.78
C HIS A 396 8.18 9.13 -20.50
N GLN A 397 7.59 8.90 -19.33
CA GLN A 397 6.95 7.61 -18.98
C GLN A 397 5.44 7.63 -19.20
N ASP A 398 4.83 8.82 -19.37
CA ASP A 398 3.40 8.97 -19.62
C ASP A 398 3.17 9.75 -20.94
N PRO A 399 2.49 9.16 -21.93
CA PRO A 399 2.27 9.81 -23.22
C PRO A 399 1.36 11.03 -23.14
N ARG A 400 0.43 11.10 -22.18
CA ARG A 400 -0.44 12.26 -21.96
C ARG A 400 0.37 13.44 -21.45
N ILE A 401 1.28 13.17 -20.51
CA ILE A 401 2.25 14.18 -20.03
C ILE A 401 3.11 14.65 -21.18
N LYS A 402 3.63 13.74 -22.03
CA LYS A 402 4.41 14.12 -23.20
C LYS A 402 3.66 15.06 -24.14
N ILE A 403 2.43 14.70 -24.53
CA ILE A 403 1.57 15.52 -25.41
C ILE A 403 1.35 16.90 -24.80
N TYR A 404 1.00 16.97 -23.52
CA TYR A 404 0.81 18.23 -22.81
C TYR A 404 2.10 19.06 -22.78
N PHE A 405 3.22 18.44 -22.43
CA PHE A 405 4.51 19.09 -22.30
C PHE A 405 4.97 19.70 -23.63
N ASP A 406 4.94 18.91 -24.71
CA ASP A 406 5.28 19.37 -26.06
C ASP A 406 4.35 20.49 -26.53
N HIS A 407 3.04 20.37 -26.27
CA HIS A 407 2.06 21.40 -26.60
C HIS A 407 2.39 22.72 -25.88
N MET A 408 2.70 22.65 -24.58
CA MET A 408 2.96 23.82 -23.76
C MET A 408 4.29 24.49 -24.10
N ILE A 409 5.35 23.73 -24.39
CA ILE A 409 6.63 24.29 -24.88
C ILE A 409 6.38 25.11 -26.14
N LYS A 410 5.66 24.55 -27.11
CA LYS A 410 5.32 25.24 -28.37
C LYS A 410 4.44 26.46 -28.14
N ARG A 411 3.47 26.37 -27.23
CA ARG A 411 2.50 27.45 -26.97
C ARG A 411 3.12 28.62 -26.21
N LEU A 412 4.08 28.36 -25.33
CA LEU A 412 4.75 29.36 -24.51
C LEU A 412 6.00 29.96 -25.19
N ASP A 413 6.42 29.41 -26.32
CA ASP A 413 7.61 29.84 -27.10
C ASP A 413 8.88 29.94 -26.25
N LEU A 414 9.15 28.89 -25.47
CA LEU A 414 10.24 28.85 -24.51
C LEU A 414 11.53 28.25 -25.11
N PRO A 415 12.72 28.79 -24.77
CA PRO A 415 14.01 28.24 -25.21
C PRO A 415 14.40 27.00 -24.39
N ILE A 416 13.71 25.89 -24.68
CA ILE A 416 13.90 24.60 -24.00
C ILE A 416 14.61 23.62 -24.94
N HIS A 417 15.72 23.08 -24.44
CA HIS A 417 16.53 22.04 -25.09
C HIS A 417 16.17 20.70 -24.46
N LEU A 418 15.46 19.86 -25.22
CA LEU A 418 15.12 18.51 -24.82
C LEU A 418 16.17 17.52 -25.32
N GLN A 419 16.69 16.71 -24.42
CA GLN A 419 17.54 15.57 -24.71
C GLN A 419 16.91 14.30 -24.12
N ASP A 420 17.12 13.17 -24.79
CA ASP A 420 16.80 11.85 -24.25
C ASP A 420 17.69 11.53 -23.02
N TRP A 421 17.70 10.28 -22.59
CA TRP A 421 18.50 9.79 -21.47
C TRP A 421 19.98 10.14 -21.60
N VAL A 422 20.58 10.57 -20.48
CA VAL A 422 21.99 10.95 -20.38
C VAL A 422 22.72 9.89 -19.57
N GLU A 423 23.66 9.21 -20.22
CA GLU A 423 24.53 8.20 -19.55
C GLU A 423 25.68 8.87 -18.77
N ASP A 424 26.37 9.85 -19.37
CA ASP A 424 27.44 10.62 -18.72
C ASP A 424 26.89 11.90 -18.08
N VAL A 425 26.23 11.73 -16.94
CA VAL A 425 25.67 12.84 -16.15
C VAL A 425 26.73 13.89 -15.76
N PRO A 426 27.94 13.52 -15.25
CA PRO A 426 28.97 14.52 -14.96
C PRO A 426 29.34 15.41 -16.15
N ALA A 427 29.47 14.84 -17.35
CA ALA A 427 29.75 15.63 -18.55
C ALA A 427 28.61 16.59 -18.89
N TYR A 428 27.36 16.13 -18.76
CA TYR A 428 26.16 16.95 -19.04
C TYR A 428 26.01 18.14 -18.08
N LEU A 429 26.33 17.94 -16.79
CA LEU A 429 26.25 18.99 -15.77
C LEU A 429 27.37 20.04 -15.89
N LYS A 430 28.47 19.72 -16.57
CA LYS A 430 29.72 20.49 -16.57
C LYS A 430 29.54 21.97 -16.96
N ASP A 431 28.70 22.25 -17.95
CA ASP A 431 28.47 23.59 -18.49
C ASP A 431 27.17 24.25 -17.99
N LYS A 432 26.50 23.66 -16.98
CA LYS A 432 25.24 24.16 -16.42
C LYS A 432 25.49 24.92 -15.12
N ASP A 433 24.59 25.86 -14.82
CA ASP A 433 24.72 26.80 -13.70
C ASP A 433 23.75 26.49 -12.57
N PHE A 434 22.52 26.10 -12.92
CA PHE A 434 21.45 25.80 -11.99
C PHE A 434 20.86 24.42 -12.24
N VAL A 435 20.41 23.78 -11.18
CA VAL A 435 19.62 22.54 -11.25
C VAL A 435 18.27 22.76 -10.58
N ILE A 436 17.19 22.44 -11.29
CA ILE A 436 15.82 22.65 -10.81
C ILE A 436 15.09 21.32 -10.65
N SER A 437 14.28 21.21 -9.59
CA SER A 437 13.31 20.13 -9.44
C SER A 437 11.98 20.67 -8.92
N THR A 438 10.90 20.17 -9.50
CA THR A 438 9.52 20.52 -9.15
C THR A 438 8.73 19.32 -8.62
N SER A 439 9.40 18.24 -8.24
CA SER A 439 8.74 17.00 -7.81
C SER A 439 7.64 17.24 -6.77
N LEU A 440 6.59 16.43 -6.85
CA LEU A 440 5.50 16.37 -5.87
C LEU A 440 5.92 15.69 -4.57
N PHE A 441 6.85 14.74 -4.67
CA PHE A 441 7.36 13.96 -3.54
C PHE A 441 8.70 13.34 -3.93
N GLU A 442 9.68 13.29 -3.03
CA GLU A 442 10.90 12.50 -3.20
C GLU A 442 11.42 12.01 -1.85
N SER A 443 12.04 10.83 -1.82
CA SER A 443 12.87 10.43 -0.69
C SER A 443 14.25 11.09 -0.76
N PHE A 444 14.89 11.07 -1.93
CA PHE A 444 16.16 11.74 -2.19
C PHE A 444 16.33 12.01 -3.68
N HIS A 445 16.42 13.29 -4.09
CA HIS A 445 16.49 13.65 -5.50
C HIS A 445 17.95 13.73 -6.00
N TYR A 446 18.45 12.65 -6.61
CA TYR A 446 19.84 12.58 -7.07
C TYR A 446 20.28 13.75 -7.93
N SER A 447 19.50 14.14 -8.93
CA SER A 447 19.91 15.20 -9.87
C SER A 447 20.25 16.52 -9.17
N ILE A 448 19.53 16.86 -8.08
CA ILE A 448 19.82 18.06 -7.28
C ILE A 448 21.12 17.87 -6.49
N ALA A 449 21.27 16.73 -5.80
CA ALA A 449 22.45 16.46 -4.98
C ALA A 449 23.74 16.31 -5.81
N GLU A 450 23.66 15.65 -6.96
CA GLU A 450 24.73 15.52 -7.96
C GLU A 450 25.04 16.86 -8.61
N GLY A 451 24.02 17.64 -8.96
CA GLY A 451 24.17 19.02 -9.43
C GLY A 451 24.91 19.89 -8.42
N MET A 452 24.51 19.88 -7.16
CA MET A 452 25.20 20.59 -6.08
C MET A 452 26.64 20.12 -5.92
N ALA A 453 26.92 18.81 -5.99
CA ALA A 453 28.27 18.28 -5.98
C ALA A 453 29.11 18.78 -7.17
N SER A 454 28.51 18.89 -8.35
CA SER A 454 29.10 19.46 -9.58
C SER A 454 29.12 21.00 -9.61
N GLY A 455 28.68 21.66 -8.53
CA GLY A 455 28.70 23.12 -8.38
C GLY A 455 27.59 23.86 -9.12
N LEU A 456 26.42 23.23 -9.31
CA LEU A 456 25.21 23.88 -9.80
C LEU A 456 24.39 24.38 -8.61
N LEU A 457 23.87 25.60 -8.71
CA LEU A 457 23.04 26.19 -7.68
C LEU A 457 21.63 25.56 -7.72
N PRO A 458 21.11 25.04 -6.60
CA PRO A 458 19.85 24.32 -6.60
C PRO A 458 18.64 25.25 -6.51
N LEU A 459 17.59 24.91 -7.26
CA LEU A 459 16.25 25.48 -7.19
C LEU A 459 15.29 24.34 -6.89
N VAL A 460 14.81 24.23 -5.65
CA VAL A 460 14.11 23.03 -5.19
C VAL A 460 12.68 23.39 -4.79
N HIS A 461 11.69 22.76 -5.41
CA HIS A 461 10.33 22.91 -4.95
C HIS A 461 10.18 22.35 -3.53
N ALA A 462 9.47 23.04 -2.65
CA ALA A 462 9.25 22.66 -1.25
C ALA A 462 8.21 21.52 -1.13
N TRP A 463 8.49 20.37 -1.74
CA TRP A 463 7.66 19.18 -1.57
C TRP A 463 7.76 18.64 -0.13
N PRO A 464 6.79 17.82 0.34
CA PRO A 464 6.82 17.27 1.69
C PRO A 464 8.14 16.52 1.98
N GLY A 465 8.96 17.06 2.90
CA GLY A 465 10.24 16.49 3.30
C GLY A 465 11.46 16.92 2.49
N ALA A 466 11.32 17.91 1.60
CA ALA A 466 12.46 18.52 0.90
C ALA A 466 13.45 19.17 1.90
N GLU A 467 12.93 19.79 2.95
CA GLU A 467 13.63 20.45 4.05
C GLU A 467 14.50 19.49 4.89
N ASN A 468 14.21 18.19 4.84
CA ASN A 468 15.04 17.17 5.49
C ASN A 468 16.33 16.85 4.70
N VAL A 469 16.39 17.25 3.42
CA VAL A 469 17.49 16.90 2.50
C VAL A 469 18.22 18.14 1.99
N TYR A 470 17.50 19.22 1.71
CA TYR A 470 18.04 20.44 1.14
C TYR A 470 17.82 21.61 2.09
N PRO A 471 18.80 22.53 2.22
CA PRO A 471 18.66 23.69 3.09
C PRO A 471 17.48 24.57 2.67
N GLU A 472 16.76 25.09 3.67
CA GLU A 472 15.53 25.88 3.48
C GLU A 472 15.76 27.08 2.56
N GLU A 473 16.95 27.67 2.57
CA GLU A 473 17.27 28.78 1.70
C GLU A 473 17.20 28.44 0.21
N TYR A 474 17.28 27.17 -0.22
CA TYR A 474 17.18 26.76 -1.62
C TYR A 474 15.79 26.25 -2.03
N LEU A 475 14.81 26.38 -1.13
CA LEU A 475 13.44 25.91 -1.37
C LEU A 475 12.54 27.03 -1.93
N PHE A 476 11.57 26.67 -2.77
CA PHE A 476 10.51 27.56 -3.27
C PHE A 476 9.16 26.84 -3.34
N ASN A 477 8.05 27.56 -3.19
CA ASN A 477 6.69 27.01 -3.28
C ASN A 477 5.98 27.37 -4.59
N THR A 478 6.34 28.49 -5.21
CA THR A 478 5.65 29.04 -6.38
C THR A 478 6.64 29.46 -7.47
N PRO A 479 6.19 29.63 -8.73
CA PRO A 479 7.03 30.19 -9.79
C PRO A 479 7.65 31.55 -9.43
N ASP A 480 6.91 32.43 -8.75
CA ASP A 480 7.41 33.76 -8.34
C ASP A 480 8.51 33.64 -7.26
N GLU A 481 8.33 32.72 -6.30
CA GLU A 481 9.36 32.41 -5.32
C GLU A 481 10.60 31.77 -5.97
N CYS A 482 10.41 30.95 -7.01
CA CYS A 482 11.51 30.37 -7.79
C CYS A 482 12.36 31.47 -8.45
N VAL A 483 11.71 32.49 -9.04
CA VAL A 483 12.40 33.66 -9.61
C VAL A 483 13.10 34.47 -8.53
N THR A 484 12.45 34.69 -7.38
CA THR A 484 13.04 35.42 -6.24
C THR A 484 14.29 34.72 -5.72
N LEU A 485 14.23 33.38 -5.60
CA LEU A 485 15.36 32.54 -5.23
C LEU A 485 16.49 32.65 -6.25
N LEU A 486 16.18 32.49 -7.54
CA LEU A 486 17.14 32.62 -8.64
C LEU A 486 17.86 33.98 -8.61
N ASP A 487 17.12 35.09 -8.48
CA ASP A 487 17.67 36.44 -8.44
C ASP A 487 18.62 36.63 -7.24
N ARG A 488 18.23 36.15 -6.06
CA ARG A 488 19.06 36.20 -4.86
C ARG A 488 20.37 35.43 -5.07
N LEU A 489 20.30 34.23 -5.66
CA LEU A 489 21.47 33.41 -5.97
C LEU A 489 22.38 34.07 -7.01
N MET A 490 21.83 34.73 -8.03
CA MET A 490 22.59 35.47 -9.03
C MET A 490 23.34 36.68 -8.47
N LYS A 491 22.75 37.39 -7.50
CA LYS A 491 23.34 38.55 -6.83
C LYS A 491 24.39 38.20 -5.77
N SER A 492 24.43 36.95 -5.35
CA SER A 492 25.34 36.46 -4.31
C SER A 492 26.74 36.13 -4.87
N ASP A 493 27.74 36.01 -4.00
CA ASP A 493 29.06 35.53 -4.42
C ASP A 493 29.01 34.04 -4.79
N ARG A 494 28.91 33.78 -6.09
CA ARG A 494 28.70 32.44 -6.65
C ARG A 494 29.82 31.46 -6.29
N LYS A 495 31.07 31.95 -6.17
CA LYS A 495 32.20 31.08 -5.79
C LYS A 495 32.03 30.56 -4.37
N THR A 496 31.66 31.43 -3.42
CA THR A 496 31.36 31.03 -2.04
C THR A 496 30.17 30.07 -1.99
N LEU A 497 29.09 30.36 -2.73
CA LEU A 497 27.91 29.48 -2.76
C LEU A 497 28.23 28.06 -3.29
N VAL A 498 29.00 27.95 -4.38
CA VAL A 498 29.42 26.65 -4.94
C VAL A 498 30.22 25.84 -3.92
N THR A 499 31.16 26.49 -3.24
CA THR A 499 31.93 25.83 -2.18
C THR A 499 31.00 25.36 -1.06
N ALA A 500 30.09 26.22 -0.61
CA ALA A 500 29.16 25.91 0.46
C ALA A 500 28.23 24.72 0.12
N ILE A 501 27.62 24.70 -1.07
CA ILE A 501 26.74 23.58 -1.45
C ILE A 501 27.51 22.26 -1.63
N ARG A 502 28.74 22.29 -2.14
CA ARG A 502 29.56 21.07 -2.24
C ARG A 502 29.98 20.57 -0.87
N GLU A 503 30.39 21.46 0.03
CA GLU A 503 30.69 21.12 1.42
C GLU A 503 29.46 20.54 2.12
N TYR A 504 28.27 21.11 1.89
CA TYR A 504 27.02 20.57 2.40
C TYR A 504 26.77 19.14 1.92
N ILE A 505 26.89 18.85 0.62
CA ILE A 505 26.77 17.47 0.11
C ILE A 505 27.86 16.56 0.72
N SER A 506 29.09 17.03 0.82
CA SER A 506 30.20 16.25 1.40
C SER A 506 29.94 15.86 2.85
N ASN A 507 29.45 16.82 3.64
CA ASN A 507 29.24 16.67 5.07
C ASN A 507 28.01 15.82 5.40
N ASN A 508 26.97 15.84 4.55
CA ASN A 508 25.69 15.19 4.84
C ASN A 508 25.43 13.93 4.02
N PHE A 509 25.83 13.92 2.74
CA PHE A 509 25.37 12.94 1.75
C PHE A 509 26.50 12.28 0.93
N SER A 510 27.76 12.42 1.32
CA SER A 510 28.83 11.68 0.64
C SER A 510 28.61 10.17 0.74
N GLN A 511 28.88 9.44 -0.35
CA GLN A 511 28.69 8.00 -0.44
C GLN A 511 29.37 7.25 0.71
N ARG A 512 30.62 7.61 1.01
CA ARG A 512 31.38 7.04 2.14
C ARG A 512 30.68 7.23 3.49
N LYS A 513 30.07 8.40 3.75
CA LYS A 513 29.34 8.63 5.00
C LYS A 513 28.11 7.75 5.13
N GLN A 514 27.37 7.53 4.04
CA GLN A 514 26.20 6.66 4.09
C GLN A 514 26.62 5.20 4.29
N ILE A 515 27.68 4.74 3.62
CA ILE A 515 28.27 3.40 3.84
C ILE A 515 28.62 3.20 5.31
N VAL A 516 29.30 4.15 5.95
CA VAL A 516 29.64 4.06 7.39
C VAL A 516 28.40 3.99 8.29
N LYS A 517 27.28 4.62 7.92
CA LYS A 517 26.01 4.47 8.66
C LYS A 517 25.45 3.05 8.54
N PHE A 518 25.50 2.45 7.35
CA PHE A 518 25.13 1.04 7.16
C PHE A 518 26.02 0.09 7.96
N GLU A 519 27.35 0.29 7.94
CA GLU A 519 28.29 -0.52 8.72
C GLU A 519 28.02 -0.44 10.22
N ARG A 520 27.74 0.76 10.75
CA ARG A 520 27.37 0.94 12.16
C ARG A 520 26.06 0.25 12.50
N LEU A 521 25.04 0.38 11.65
CA LEU A 521 23.75 -0.29 11.85
C LEU A 521 23.93 -1.81 11.91
N ILE A 522 24.74 -2.37 11.01
CA ILE A 522 25.04 -3.81 10.99
C ILE A 522 25.85 -4.21 12.23
N ALA A 523 26.88 -3.45 12.62
CA ALA A 523 27.67 -3.69 13.82
C ALA A 523 26.82 -3.67 15.11
N ASP A 524 25.84 -2.76 15.18
CA ASP A 524 24.92 -2.66 16.30
C ASP A 524 23.99 -3.86 16.39
N LEU A 525 23.58 -4.43 15.25
CA LEU A 525 22.80 -5.66 15.20
C LEU A 525 23.63 -6.89 15.58
N ASP A 526 24.89 -6.93 15.16
CA ASP A 526 25.81 -8.03 15.45
C ASP A 526 26.16 -8.10 16.95
N ARG A 527 26.47 -6.97 17.60
CA ARG A 527 26.77 -6.93 19.05
C ARG A 527 25.60 -7.34 19.94
N GLN A 528 24.36 -7.20 19.46
CA GLN A 528 23.17 -7.69 20.17
C GLN A 528 23.08 -9.23 20.14
N SER A 529 23.85 -9.91 19.28
CA SER A 529 23.94 -11.38 19.23
C SER A 529 24.96 -11.94 20.25
N GLU A 530 26.08 -11.26 20.47
CA GLU A 530 27.16 -11.71 21.39
C GLU A 530 26.74 -11.69 22.86
N THR A 531 25.79 -10.84 23.24
CA THR A 531 25.24 -10.79 24.60
C THR A 531 24.18 -11.86 24.88
N ALA A 532 23.70 -12.56 23.84
CA ALA A 532 22.64 -13.57 23.95
C ALA A 532 23.18 -15.01 24.14
N THR A 533 24.48 -15.26 23.98
CA THR A 533 25.06 -16.62 23.94
C THR A 533 25.36 -17.26 25.32
N ASN A 534 25.06 -16.59 26.44
CA ASN A 534 25.33 -17.12 27.79
C ASN A 534 24.13 -17.12 28.76
N ALA A 535 22.89 -17.10 28.28
CA ALA A 535 21.71 -17.28 29.13
C ALA A 535 20.84 -18.46 28.64
N PRO A 536 20.30 -19.31 29.55
CA PRO A 536 19.40 -20.38 29.17
C PRO A 536 18.16 -19.81 28.48
N LEU A 537 17.63 -20.56 27.50
CA LEU A 537 16.40 -20.29 26.77
C LEU A 537 15.28 -19.83 27.72
N VAL A 538 14.95 -18.55 27.66
CA VAL A 538 13.72 -17.95 28.16
C VAL A 538 13.02 -17.31 26.95
N PRO A 539 11.69 -17.47 26.77
CA PRO A 539 10.97 -16.98 25.59
C PRO A 539 11.12 -15.46 25.40
N ALA A 540 11.07 -15.05 24.13
CA ALA A 540 11.31 -13.70 23.64
C ALA A 540 10.63 -12.60 24.49
N THR A 541 11.44 -11.76 25.12
CA THR A 541 10.99 -10.56 25.80
C THR A 541 10.64 -9.46 24.79
N VAL A 542 9.34 -9.22 24.65
CA VAL A 542 8.74 -7.94 24.28
C VAL A 542 9.40 -6.81 25.08
N THR A 543 9.90 -5.77 24.43
CA THR A 543 10.45 -4.60 25.14
C THR A 543 9.33 -3.88 25.87
N LYS A 544 9.45 -3.91 27.20
CA LYS A 544 8.51 -3.49 28.23
C LYS A 544 8.22 -1.99 28.20
N SER A 545 6.93 -1.64 28.22
CA SER A 545 6.49 -0.50 29.03
C SER A 545 6.71 -0.90 30.49
N GLU A 546 7.56 -0.18 31.23
CA GLU A 546 7.74 -0.37 32.68
C GLU A 546 6.58 0.22 33.50
N VAL A 547 5.53 0.73 32.84
CA VAL A 547 4.37 1.31 33.52
C VAL A 547 3.24 0.28 33.54
N ASP A 548 2.94 -0.24 34.72
CA ASP A 548 1.74 -1.02 34.98
C ASP A 548 0.54 -0.06 35.13
N TYR A 549 -0.33 -0.03 34.12
CA TYR A 549 -1.49 0.86 34.08
C TYR A 549 -2.73 0.31 34.82
N GLY A 550 -2.67 -0.93 35.30
CA GLY A 550 -3.77 -1.66 35.95
C GLY A 550 -4.33 -2.80 35.08
N LYS A 551 -4.92 -3.81 35.72
CA LYS A 551 -5.38 -5.03 35.02
C LYS A 551 -6.61 -4.76 34.14
N VAL A 552 -6.65 -5.31 32.92
CA VAL A 552 -7.81 -5.24 32.01
C VAL A 552 -8.51 -6.59 31.93
N SER A 553 -9.84 -6.60 32.09
CA SER A 553 -10.67 -7.76 31.78
C SER A 553 -11.25 -7.64 30.37
N ILE A 554 -10.76 -8.47 29.44
CA ILE A 554 -11.34 -8.62 28.11
C ILE A 554 -12.48 -9.65 28.22
N ILE A 555 -13.71 -9.21 27.98
CA ILE A 555 -14.91 -10.04 28.14
C ILE A 555 -15.50 -10.41 26.78
N ILE A 556 -15.75 -11.71 26.58
CA ILE A 556 -16.25 -12.26 25.31
C ILE A 556 -17.55 -13.03 25.56
N PRO A 557 -18.73 -12.45 25.27
CA PRO A 557 -19.97 -13.22 25.23
C PRO A 557 -20.02 -14.04 23.92
N THR A 558 -20.42 -15.31 23.98
CA THR A 558 -20.58 -16.15 22.78
C THR A 558 -21.84 -17.01 22.84
N TYR A 559 -22.50 -17.15 21.69
CA TYR A 559 -23.63 -18.06 21.48
C TYR A 559 -23.70 -18.50 20.02
N ASN A 560 -23.38 -19.76 19.75
CA ASN A 560 -23.36 -20.34 18.39
C ASN A 560 -22.48 -19.56 17.39
N ARG A 561 -21.22 -19.34 17.76
CA ARG A 561 -20.24 -18.55 16.97
C ARG A 561 -18.92 -19.28 16.75
N ALA A 562 -18.94 -20.62 16.63
CA ALA A 562 -17.73 -21.42 16.48
C ALA A 562 -16.84 -20.96 15.31
N GLU A 563 -17.44 -20.52 14.19
CA GLU A 563 -16.72 -20.07 12.98
C GLU A 563 -15.79 -18.87 13.22
N TYR A 564 -16.11 -17.98 14.16
CA TYR A 564 -15.37 -16.72 14.37
C TYR A 564 -14.68 -16.63 15.74
N LEU A 565 -15.11 -17.44 16.70
CA LEU A 565 -14.66 -17.32 18.10
C LEU A 565 -13.16 -17.56 18.28
N GLU A 566 -12.55 -18.42 17.46
CA GLU A 566 -11.11 -18.70 17.51
C GLU A 566 -10.29 -17.43 17.23
N GLU A 567 -10.59 -16.73 16.14
CA GLU A 567 -9.94 -15.49 15.74
C GLU A 567 -10.16 -14.37 16.78
N ALA A 568 -11.38 -14.29 17.35
CA ALA A 568 -11.67 -13.34 18.42
C ALA A 568 -10.79 -13.60 19.66
N ILE A 569 -10.71 -14.85 20.15
CA ILE A 569 -9.88 -15.21 21.31
C ILE A 569 -8.41 -14.96 21.04
N GLU A 570 -7.91 -15.33 19.85
CA GLU A 570 -6.52 -15.08 19.46
C GLU A 570 -6.20 -13.59 19.45
N SER A 571 -7.10 -12.74 18.96
CA SER A 571 -6.90 -11.28 18.97
C SER A 571 -6.84 -10.68 20.38
N ALA A 572 -7.58 -11.25 21.33
CA ALA A 572 -7.55 -10.85 22.74
C ALA A 572 -6.27 -11.31 23.44
N LEU A 573 -5.78 -12.52 23.12
CA LEU A 573 -4.52 -13.05 23.67
C LEU A 573 -3.29 -12.32 23.12
N ASN A 574 -3.35 -11.85 21.88
CA ASN A 574 -2.24 -11.20 21.17
C ASN A 574 -2.20 -9.67 21.36
N GLN A 575 -2.79 -9.14 22.43
CA GLN A 575 -2.71 -7.72 22.75
C GLN A 575 -1.30 -7.32 23.19
N THR A 576 -0.86 -6.11 22.84
CA THR A 576 0.47 -5.60 23.23
C THR A 576 0.58 -5.36 24.74
N TYR A 577 -0.53 -4.98 25.41
CA TYR A 577 -0.60 -4.87 26.87
C TYR A 577 -0.88 -6.24 27.51
N GLN A 578 0.02 -6.69 28.39
CA GLN A 578 0.01 -8.08 28.89
C GLN A 578 -0.77 -8.29 30.19
N ASN A 579 -1.05 -7.24 30.97
CA ASN A 579 -1.80 -7.36 32.23
C ASN A 579 -3.31 -7.47 31.94
N CYS A 580 -3.67 -8.50 31.17
CA CYS A 580 -5.02 -8.79 30.73
C CYS A 580 -5.48 -10.15 31.27
N GLU A 581 -6.77 -10.26 31.55
CA GLU A 581 -7.44 -11.55 31.66
C GLU A 581 -8.53 -11.64 30.58
N ILE A 582 -8.74 -12.84 30.06
CA ILE A 582 -9.74 -13.09 29.03
C ILE A 582 -10.81 -13.99 29.65
N ILE A 583 -12.05 -13.51 29.64
CA ILE A 583 -13.20 -14.22 30.22
C ILE A 583 -14.25 -14.42 29.14
N VAL A 584 -14.50 -15.68 28.78
CA VAL A 584 -15.46 -16.05 27.75
C VAL A 584 -16.70 -16.66 28.39
N CYS A 585 -17.88 -16.10 28.14
CA CYS A 585 -19.15 -16.68 28.59
C CYS A 585 -19.90 -17.33 27.42
N ASP A 586 -19.92 -18.66 27.42
CA ASP A 586 -20.74 -19.49 26.53
C ASP A 586 -22.19 -19.49 27.03
N ASP A 587 -23.07 -18.77 26.33
CA ASP A 587 -24.49 -18.62 26.66
C ASP A 587 -25.33 -19.82 26.17
N ALA A 588 -24.86 -21.03 26.50
CA ALA A 588 -25.44 -22.32 26.13
C ALA A 588 -25.44 -22.62 24.62
N SER A 589 -24.29 -22.47 23.97
CA SER A 589 -24.09 -22.84 22.55
C SER A 589 -24.33 -24.32 22.31
N THR A 590 -24.83 -24.61 21.11
CA THR A 590 -25.19 -25.95 20.60
C THR A 590 -24.37 -26.35 19.37
N ASP A 591 -23.54 -25.45 18.84
CA ASP A 591 -22.58 -25.71 17.75
C ASP A 591 -21.19 -26.14 18.30
N ASP A 592 -20.16 -26.08 17.46
CA ASP A 592 -18.78 -26.46 17.79
C ASP A 592 -18.05 -25.47 18.71
N THR A 593 -18.74 -24.48 19.30
CA THR A 593 -18.16 -23.47 20.21
C THR A 593 -17.39 -24.13 21.36
N ALA A 594 -17.90 -25.21 21.93
CA ALA A 594 -17.23 -25.93 23.01
C ALA A 594 -15.88 -26.54 22.59
N ALA A 595 -15.75 -26.96 21.32
CA ALA A 595 -14.50 -27.50 20.78
C ALA A 595 -13.46 -26.39 20.60
N VAL A 596 -13.88 -25.22 20.12
CA VAL A 596 -13.02 -24.03 20.01
C VAL A 596 -12.50 -23.59 21.38
N LEU A 597 -13.39 -23.44 22.36
CA LEU A 597 -13.03 -23.03 23.72
C LEU A 597 -12.01 -23.96 24.38
N LYS A 598 -12.12 -25.27 24.12
CA LYS A 598 -11.19 -26.27 24.66
C LYS A 598 -9.75 -26.07 24.18
N LYS A 599 -9.53 -25.49 22.99
CA LYS A 599 -8.18 -25.18 22.48
C LYS A 599 -7.45 -24.16 23.37
N PHE A 600 -8.19 -23.32 24.08
CA PHE A 600 -7.66 -22.20 24.87
C PHE A 600 -7.81 -22.38 26.38
N GLU A 601 -8.14 -23.57 26.87
CA GLU A 601 -8.50 -23.84 28.29
C GLU A 601 -7.45 -23.37 29.33
N ASN A 602 -6.19 -23.23 28.92
CA ASN A 602 -5.09 -22.77 29.77
C ASN A 602 -4.82 -21.26 29.69
N SER A 603 -5.48 -20.56 28.77
CA SER A 603 -5.23 -19.14 28.45
C SER A 603 -6.44 -18.24 28.73
N ILE A 604 -7.63 -18.82 28.87
CA ILE A 604 -8.88 -18.07 29.10
C ILE A 604 -9.68 -18.68 30.26
N THR A 605 -10.52 -17.86 30.89
CA THR A 605 -11.55 -18.36 31.82
C THR A 605 -12.84 -18.58 31.05
N VAL A 606 -13.35 -19.82 31.06
CA VAL A 606 -14.63 -20.16 30.40
C VAL A 606 -15.75 -20.26 31.44
N LEU A 607 -16.80 -19.47 31.25
CA LEU A 607 -18.04 -19.51 32.02
C LEU A 607 -19.14 -20.06 31.11
N LYS A 608 -20.01 -20.92 31.64
CA LYS A 608 -21.08 -21.54 30.85
C LYS A 608 -22.44 -21.39 31.49
N HIS A 609 -23.40 -20.88 30.75
CA HIS A 609 -24.80 -20.88 31.15
C HIS A 609 -25.47 -22.23 30.81
N GLN A 610 -26.45 -22.62 31.62
CA GLN A 610 -27.24 -23.83 31.38
C GLN A 610 -28.27 -23.66 30.24
N THR A 611 -28.71 -22.42 30.03
CA THR A 611 -29.70 -22.02 29.03
C THR A 611 -29.30 -20.67 28.47
N ASN A 612 -29.63 -20.39 27.20
CA ASN A 612 -29.39 -19.08 26.60
C ASN A 612 -30.20 -17.99 27.34
N ARG A 613 -29.48 -17.02 27.92
CA ARG A 613 -29.99 -15.87 28.67
C ARG A 613 -29.80 -14.54 27.93
N GLY A 614 -29.16 -14.55 26.76
CA GLY A 614 -28.88 -13.38 25.94
C GLY A 614 -27.54 -12.73 26.23
N VAL A 615 -27.10 -11.87 25.31
CA VAL A 615 -25.79 -11.21 25.33
C VAL A 615 -25.57 -10.35 26.58
N SER A 616 -26.57 -9.59 27.04
CA SER A 616 -26.46 -8.77 28.26
C SER A 616 -26.17 -9.62 29.50
N ALA A 617 -26.83 -10.77 29.62
CA ALA A 617 -26.61 -11.68 30.74
C ALA A 617 -25.21 -12.32 30.68
N ALA A 618 -24.74 -12.68 29.49
CA ALA A 618 -23.40 -13.20 29.27
C ALA A 618 -22.31 -12.16 29.61
N LEU A 619 -22.45 -10.92 29.13
CA LEU A 619 -21.58 -9.79 29.47
C LEU A 619 -21.53 -9.56 30.98
N ASN A 620 -22.69 -9.51 31.63
CA ASN A 620 -22.79 -9.31 33.07
C ASN A 620 -22.14 -10.45 33.87
N THR A 621 -22.28 -11.70 33.39
CA THR A 621 -21.59 -12.85 33.97
C THR A 621 -20.08 -12.68 33.88
N CYS A 622 -19.53 -12.29 32.73
CA CYS A 622 -18.10 -11.98 32.62
C CYS A 622 -17.67 -10.85 33.54
N ILE A 623 -18.40 -9.72 33.58
CA ILE A 623 -18.08 -8.55 34.42
C ILE A 623 -18.04 -8.91 35.91
N ARG A 624 -19.03 -9.68 36.38
CA ARG A 624 -19.10 -10.11 37.78
C ARG A 624 -17.97 -11.06 38.18
N SER A 625 -17.46 -11.85 37.23
CA SER A 625 -16.35 -12.77 37.43
C SER A 625 -14.98 -12.15 37.17
N SER A 626 -14.91 -10.88 36.79
CA SER A 626 -13.67 -10.21 36.41
C SER A 626 -12.93 -9.60 37.60
N ASP A 627 -11.61 -9.54 37.53
CA ASP A 627 -10.71 -8.95 38.52
C ASP A 627 -10.05 -7.65 38.04
N GLY A 628 -10.16 -7.34 36.74
CA GLY A 628 -9.59 -6.14 36.13
C GLY A 628 -10.22 -4.82 36.62
N GLU A 629 -9.38 -3.79 36.71
CA GLU A 629 -9.78 -2.41 36.99
C GLU A 629 -10.50 -1.77 35.80
N TYR A 630 -10.23 -2.27 34.59
CA TYR A 630 -10.85 -1.86 33.35
C TYR A 630 -11.57 -3.03 32.69
N ILE A 631 -12.68 -2.75 32.03
CA ILE A 631 -13.44 -3.70 31.24
C ILE A 631 -13.32 -3.31 29.77
N SER A 632 -13.05 -4.30 28.91
CA SER A 632 -13.02 -4.16 27.46
C SER A 632 -13.88 -5.27 26.85
N TRP A 633 -14.87 -4.91 26.03
CA TRP A 633 -15.80 -5.89 25.43
C TRP A 633 -15.32 -6.28 24.04
N LEU A 634 -15.18 -7.58 23.78
CA LEU A 634 -14.99 -8.15 22.46
C LEU A 634 -16.16 -9.08 22.10
N SER A 635 -16.91 -8.80 21.03
CA SER A 635 -17.90 -9.74 20.51
C SER A 635 -17.21 -10.93 19.86
N SER A 636 -17.79 -12.12 20.00
CA SER A 636 -17.21 -13.39 19.51
C SER A 636 -17.04 -13.49 17.98
N ASP A 637 -17.56 -12.53 17.23
CA ASP A 637 -17.47 -12.41 15.77
C ASP A 637 -16.54 -11.28 15.30
N ASP A 638 -16.01 -10.45 16.21
CA ASP A 638 -15.12 -9.32 15.91
C ASP A 638 -13.66 -9.62 16.27
N VAL A 639 -12.73 -8.75 15.86
CA VAL A 639 -11.29 -8.93 16.08
C VAL A 639 -10.67 -7.65 16.63
N TYR A 640 -9.92 -7.74 17.73
CA TYR A 640 -9.15 -6.61 18.24
C TYR A 640 -7.91 -6.35 17.38
N MET A 641 -7.56 -5.08 17.22
CA MET A 641 -6.23 -4.72 16.77
C MET A 641 -5.22 -4.92 17.91
N PRO A 642 -3.97 -5.33 17.63
CA PRO A 642 -2.99 -5.68 18.67
C PRO A 642 -2.77 -4.58 19.72
N GLU A 643 -2.84 -3.31 19.31
CA GLU A 643 -2.60 -2.13 20.13
C GLU A 643 -3.84 -1.59 20.84
N LYS A 644 -5.02 -2.21 20.67
CA LYS A 644 -6.29 -1.68 21.21
C LYS A 644 -6.22 -1.45 22.71
N VAL A 645 -5.93 -2.50 23.46
CA VAL A 645 -5.94 -2.45 24.92
C VAL A 645 -4.90 -1.47 25.44
N GLN A 646 -3.69 -1.50 24.86
CA GLN A 646 -2.63 -0.56 25.24
C GLN A 646 -3.02 0.89 24.97
N THR A 647 -3.56 1.19 23.80
CA THR A 647 -3.94 2.56 23.41
C THR A 647 -5.03 3.11 24.33
N GLU A 648 -6.04 2.30 24.63
CA GLU A 648 -7.18 2.71 25.45
C GLU A 648 -6.82 2.85 26.93
N ILE A 649 -6.04 1.92 27.49
CA ILE A 649 -5.64 1.99 28.89
C ILE A 649 -4.65 3.13 29.14
N GLU A 650 -3.71 3.38 28.24
CA GLU A 650 -2.78 4.50 28.32
C GLU A 650 -3.53 5.82 28.36
N PHE A 651 -4.54 5.98 27.49
CA PHE A 651 -5.38 7.17 27.48
C PHE A 651 -6.16 7.33 28.79
N LEU A 652 -6.84 6.28 29.26
CA LEU A 652 -7.60 6.34 30.50
C LEU A 652 -6.69 6.63 31.69
N HIS A 653 -5.52 6.02 31.76
CA HIS A 653 -4.55 6.22 32.83
C HIS A 653 -4.05 7.68 32.88
N GLN A 654 -3.74 8.28 31.72
CA GLN A 654 -3.35 9.68 31.62
C GLN A 654 -4.49 10.65 31.93
N ASN A 655 -5.75 10.18 31.87
CA ASN A 655 -6.95 10.99 32.03
C ASN A 655 -7.88 10.41 33.10
N PRO A 656 -7.54 10.50 34.41
CA PRO A 656 -8.31 9.88 35.49
C PRO A 656 -9.75 10.39 35.63
N GLY A 657 -10.07 11.57 35.07
CA GLY A 657 -11.43 12.12 35.02
C GLY A 657 -12.32 11.58 33.89
N ILE A 658 -11.80 10.69 33.05
CA ILE A 658 -12.55 10.01 31.98
C ILE A 658 -12.90 8.59 32.44
N GLY A 659 -14.19 8.24 32.39
CA GLY A 659 -14.70 6.93 32.80
C GLY A 659 -14.70 5.90 31.69
N MET A 660 -14.85 6.34 30.43
CA MET A 660 -14.99 5.47 29.27
C MET A 660 -14.34 6.07 28.02
N VAL A 661 -13.69 5.23 27.23
CA VAL A 661 -13.23 5.55 25.87
C VAL A 661 -13.89 4.65 24.85
N TYR A 662 -14.01 5.13 23.62
CA TYR A 662 -14.40 4.34 22.47
C TYR A 662 -13.64 4.78 21.23
N SER A 663 -13.45 3.86 20.29
CA SER A 663 -12.61 4.06 19.11
C SER A 663 -13.35 3.85 17.78
N ASP A 664 -12.71 4.23 16.68
CA ASP A 664 -13.16 3.91 15.32
C ASP A 664 -12.85 2.43 14.98
N PHE A 665 -13.28 1.97 13.81
CA PHE A 665 -13.05 0.59 13.37
C PHE A 665 -13.00 0.42 11.86
N PHE A 666 -12.45 -0.71 11.42
CA PHE A 666 -12.55 -1.19 10.04
C PHE A 666 -13.67 -2.20 9.91
N TYR A 667 -14.42 -2.15 8.80
CA TYR A 667 -15.32 -3.25 8.46
C TYR A 667 -14.51 -4.43 7.93
N ILE A 668 -14.87 -5.65 8.31
CA ILE A 668 -14.41 -6.88 7.66
C ILE A 668 -15.61 -7.70 7.22
N ASP A 669 -15.47 -8.47 6.14
CA ASP A 669 -16.49 -9.41 5.70
C ASP A 669 -16.44 -10.72 6.52
N ARG A 670 -17.32 -11.67 6.17
CA ARG A 670 -17.38 -12.99 6.82
C ARG A 670 -16.09 -13.82 6.69
N PHE A 671 -15.15 -13.44 5.81
CA PHE A 671 -13.89 -14.12 5.56
C PHE A 671 -12.68 -13.32 6.09
N SER A 672 -12.92 -12.28 6.89
CA SER A 672 -11.90 -11.36 7.42
C SER A 672 -11.21 -10.50 6.36
N ASN A 673 -11.79 -10.37 5.15
CA ASN A 673 -11.26 -9.42 4.17
C ASN A 673 -11.51 -7.99 4.64
N ARG A 674 -10.46 -7.17 4.62
CA ARG A 674 -10.52 -5.77 5.08
C ARG A 674 -11.36 -4.93 4.13
N GLY A 675 -12.41 -4.35 4.69
CA GLY A 675 -13.23 -3.32 4.07
C GLY A 675 -12.84 -1.92 4.52
N GLN A 676 -13.73 -0.97 4.25
CA GLN A 676 -13.50 0.45 4.55
C GLN A 676 -13.48 0.75 6.06
N ARG A 677 -12.81 1.84 6.43
CA ARG A 677 -12.90 2.45 7.77
C ARG A 677 -14.31 3.01 7.99
N ALA A 678 -14.88 2.84 9.18
CA ALA A 678 -16.22 3.31 9.51
C ALA A 678 -16.33 4.84 9.56
N LYS A 679 -15.24 5.55 9.90
CA LYS A 679 -15.19 7.01 10.05
C LYS A 679 -16.28 7.46 11.04
N VAL A 680 -16.27 6.85 12.22
CA VAL A 680 -17.24 7.16 13.29
C VAL A 680 -17.25 8.65 13.58
N GLN A 681 -18.42 9.27 13.50
CA GLN A 681 -18.61 10.66 13.91
C GLN A 681 -18.69 10.71 15.44
N PRO A 682 -17.71 11.29 16.17
CA PRO A 682 -17.74 11.34 17.62
C PRO A 682 -18.93 12.15 18.14
N LEU A 683 -19.35 11.88 19.38
CA LEU A 683 -20.34 12.71 20.08
C LEU A 683 -19.70 14.08 20.38
N THR A 684 -20.47 15.17 20.25
CA THR A 684 -19.97 16.49 20.61
C THR A 684 -19.80 16.60 22.12
N GLU A 685 -18.63 17.05 22.56
CA GLU A 685 -18.34 17.26 23.97
C GLU A 685 -19.35 18.23 24.61
N GLY A 686 -19.98 17.79 25.70
CA GLY A 686 -21.03 18.52 26.41
C GLY A 686 -22.45 18.30 25.88
N ASN A 687 -22.63 17.65 24.73
CA ASN A 687 -23.94 17.32 24.15
C ASN A 687 -24.21 15.81 24.08
N GLU A 688 -23.37 14.97 24.69
CA GLU A 688 -23.37 13.51 24.53
C GLU A 688 -24.74 12.90 24.89
N ARG A 689 -25.35 13.34 26.00
CA ARG A 689 -26.68 12.87 26.44
C ARG A 689 -27.76 13.12 25.40
N THR A 690 -27.78 14.32 24.81
CA THR A 690 -28.78 14.69 23.80
C THR A 690 -28.54 13.93 22.51
N GLU A 691 -27.30 13.86 22.05
CA GLU A 691 -26.95 13.19 20.80
C GLU A 691 -27.20 11.68 20.85
N LEU A 692 -26.99 11.01 22.00
CA LEU A 692 -27.28 9.58 22.16
C LEU A 692 -28.78 9.22 22.04
N PHE A 693 -29.69 10.18 22.15
CA PHE A 693 -31.11 9.97 21.82
C PHE A 693 -31.39 10.00 20.31
N GLU A 694 -30.54 10.70 19.56
CA GLU A 694 -30.68 10.93 18.12
C GLU A 694 -29.91 9.87 17.30
N ARG A 695 -28.71 9.52 17.75
CA ARG A 695 -27.78 8.59 17.10
C ARG A 695 -26.93 7.86 18.13
N ASN A 696 -26.61 6.58 17.88
CA ASN A 696 -25.63 5.85 18.68
C ASN A 696 -24.38 5.57 17.84
N PRO A 697 -23.31 6.38 17.96
CA PRO A 697 -22.06 6.16 17.24
C PRO A 697 -21.11 5.18 17.96
N ILE A 698 -21.48 4.67 19.14
CA ILE A 698 -20.61 3.87 19.99
C ILE A 698 -20.83 2.38 19.68
N ASN A 699 -19.84 1.76 19.06
CA ASN A 699 -19.77 0.31 18.91
C ASN A 699 -19.30 -0.32 20.23
N GLY A 700 -20.01 -1.31 20.75
CA GLY A 700 -19.65 -1.94 22.01
C GLY A 700 -18.25 -2.56 22.05
N CYS A 701 -17.80 -3.11 20.94
CA CYS A 701 -16.47 -3.71 20.82
C CYS A 701 -15.34 -2.67 20.79
N SER A 702 -15.67 -1.41 20.51
CA SER A 702 -14.68 -0.32 20.51
C SER A 702 -14.49 0.30 21.89
N VAL A 703 -15.24 -0.13 22.90
CA VAL A 703 -15.24 0.48 24.24
C VAL A 703 -14.21 -0.13 25.19
N MET A 704 -13.59 0.72 26.00
CA MET A 704 -13.00 0.36 27.29
C MET A 704 -13.48 1.33 28.36
N PHE A 705 -13.86 0.83 29.54
CA PHE A 705 -14.29 1.67 30.66
C PHE A 705 -13.73 1.19 32.00
N ARG A 706 -13.68 2.10 32.97
CA ARG A 706 -13.26 1.79 34.34
C ARG A 706 -14.35 0.97 35.02
N LYS A 707 -14.00 -0.20 35.57
CA LYS A 707 -14.97 -1.09 36.24
C LYS A 707 -15.75 -0.38 37.36
N GLN A 708 -15.11 0.57 38.05
CA GLN A 708 -15.74 1.35 39.11
C GLN A 708 -16.95 2.20 38.64
N CYS A 709 -17.02 2.58 37.35
CA CYS A 709 -18.16 3.32 36.81
C CYS A 709 -19.48 2.53 36.95
N LEU A 710 -19.40 1.21 37.05
CA LEU A 710 -20.55 0.34 37.29
C LEU A 710 -21.18 0.53 38.68
N ASN A 711 -20.50 1.20 39.61
CA ASN A 711 -21.08 1.52 40.92
C ASN A 711 -22.24 2.51 40.80
N GLU A 712 -22.16 3.49 39.87
CA GLU A 712 -23.26 4.42 39.60
C GLU A 712 -24.18 3.93 38.47
N THR A 713 -23.62 3.35 37.40
CA THR A 713 -24.43 2.96 36.23
C THR A 713 -25.20 1.66 36.43
N GLY A 714 -24.71 0.77 37.31
CA GLY A 714 -25.07 -0.65 37.30
C GLY A 714 -24.54 -1.38 36.07
N CYS A 715 -24.79 -2.69 36.01
CA CYS A 715 -24.45 -3.55 34.87
C CYS A 715 -25.45 -3.41 33.69
N PHE A 716 -25.23 -4.16 32.60
CA PHE A 716 -26.15 -4.15 31.45
C PHE A 716 -27.54 -4.63 31.86
N ASP A 717 -28.58 -4.00 31.33
CA ASP A 717 -29.96 -4.41 31.61
C ASP A 717 -30.28 -5.70 30.86
N GLU A 718 -30.56 -6.78 31.60
CA GLU A 718 -30.86 -8.11 31.03
C GLU A 718 -32.30 -8.17 30.45
N GLU A 719 -33.16 -7.21 30.77
CA GLU A 719 -34.55 -7.15 30.29
C GLU A 719 -34.70 -6.31 29.00
N LEU A 720 -33.72 -5.44 28.69
CA LEU A 720 -33.72 -4.61 27.48
C LEU A 720 -33.25 -5.39 26.24
N GLY A 721 -34.06 -5.33 25.17
CA GLY A 721 -33.67 -5.80 23.83
C GLY A 721 -33.90 -7.30 23.59
N GLY A 722 -34.58 -7.98 24.51
CA GLY A 722 -34.75 -9.44 24.47
C GLY A 722 -33.40 -10.17 24.42
N ARG A 723 -33.36 -11.39 23.87
CA ARG A 723 -32.11 -12.17 23.73
C ARG A 723 -31.06 -11.57 22.77
N ALA A 724 -31.38 -10.43 22.14
CA ALA A 724 -30.61 -9.80 21.06
C ALA A 724 -29.82 -8.53 21.50
N GLY A 725 -30.10 -7.92 22.66
CA GLY A 725 -29.21 -6.94 23.32
C GLY A 725 -28.90 -5.60 22.63
N TYR A 726 -29.40 -5.32 21.41
CA TYR A 726 -29.11 -4.08 20.65
C TYR A 726 -29.61 -2.78 21.31
N THR A 727 -30.49 -2.86 22.32
CA THR A 727 -30.94 -1.70 23.10
C THR A 727 -30.25 -1.60 24.47
N ALA A 728 -29.53 -2.64 24.88
CA ALA A 728 -28.91 -2.72 26.20
C ALA A 728 -27.55 -1.99 26.23
N ASP A 729 -26.79 -2.03 25.13
CA ASP A 729 -25.57 -1.24 24.95
C ASP A 729 -25.88 0.26 24.90
N GLY A 730 -26.87 0.69 24.11
CA GLY A 730 -27.33 2.08 24.06
C GLY A 730 -27.75 2.59 25.44
N ALA A 731 -28.51 1.79 26.21
CA ALA A 731 -28.91 2.15 27.56
C ALA A 731 -27.71 2.27 28.50
N MET A 732 -26.72 1.38 28.39
CA MET A 732 -25.46 1.48 29.13
C MET A 732 -24.73 2.79 28.81
N TRP A 733 -24.63 3.17 27.53
CA TRP A 733 -23.95 4.40 27.12
C TRP A 733 -24.63 5.65 27.65
N HIS A 734 -25.98 5.70 27.69
CA HIS A 734 -26.70 6.79 28.35
C HIS A 734 -26.37 6.90 29.84
N LYS A 735 -26.30 5.77 30.56
CA LYS A 735 -25.95 5.76 31.98
C LYS A 735 -24.50 6.21 32.19
N MET A 736 -23.58 5.76 31.32
CA MET A 736 -22.18 6.17 31.34
C MET A 736 -22.03 7.68 31.15
N VAL A 737 -22.64 8.30 30.13
CA VAL A 737 -22.52 9.75 29.90
C VAL A 737 -23.23 10.60 30.95
N HIS A 738 -24.17 10.03 31.69
CA HIS A 738 -24.86 10.74 32.77
C HIS A 738 -23.96 10.95 33.99
N PHE A 739 -23.20 9.92 34.37
CA PHE A 739 -22.34 9.97 35.55
C PHE A 739 -20.86 10.26 35.24
N HIS A 740 -20.41 9.94 34.02
CA HIS A 740 -18.99 9.91 33.67
C HIS A 740 -18.70 10.65 32.36
N ARG A 741 -17.51 11.26 32.27
CA ARG A 741 -17.03 11.79 31.00
C ARG A 741 -16.53 10.66 30.11
N ILE A 742 -16.81 10.77 28.81
CA ILE A 742 -16.39 9.79 27.83
C ILE A 742 -15.57 10.46 26.72
N ARG A 743 -14.69 9.70 26.05
CA ARG A 743 -13.85 10.21 24.96
C ARG A 743 -13.78 9.28 23.77
N PHE A 744 -13.85 9.88 22.58
CA PHE A 744 -13.57 9.20 21.33
C PHE A 744 -12.07 9.25 21.04
N LEU A 745 -11.51 8.12 20.59
CA LEU A 745 -10.17 8.02 20.06
C LEU A 745 -10.27 7.88 18.53
N ASP A 746 -9.74 8.86 17.79
CA ASP A 746 -9.73 8.87 16.33
C ASP A 746 -8.66 7.91 15.76
N LYS A 747 -8.78 6.64 16.16
CA LYS A 747 -7.94 5.52 15.75
C LYS A 747 -8.84 4.31 15.51
N PRO A 748 -8.71 3.59 14.39
CA PRO A 748 -9.33 2.29 14.25
C PRO A 748 -8.60 1.31 15.16
N LEU A 749 -9.28 0.72 16.15
CA LEU A 749 -8.68 -0.24 17.08
C LEU A 749 -9.38 -1.62 17.05
N LEU A 750 -10.30 -1.80 16.09
CA LEU A 750 -11.22 -2.92 16.00
C LEU A 750 -11.45 -3.26 14.52
N TYR A 751 -11.53 -4.54 14.20
CA TYR A 751 -12.15 -5.04 12.97
C TYR A 751 -13.56 -5.55 13.30
N TYR A 752 -14.57 -4.85 12.78
CA TYR A 752 -15.97 -5.14 12.98
C TYR A 752 -16.51 -6.00 11.82
N ARG A 753 -17.02 -7.19 12.14
CA ARG A 753 -17.44 -8.17 11.13
C ARG A 753 -18.88 -8.00 10.71
N VAL A 754 -19.08 -7.89 9.40
CA VAL A 754 -20.41 -7.83 8.78
C VAL A 754 -20.71 -9.15 8.08
N HIS A 755 -21.77 -9.81 8.54
CA HIS A 755 -22.30 -11.06 8.00
C HIS A 755 -23.84 -11.13 8.12
N GLY A 756 -24.49 -11.97 7.33
CA GLY A 756 -25.96 -12.08 7.30
C GLY A 756 -26.62 -12.33 8.67
N ASP A 757 -25.87 -12.88 9.63
CA ASP A 757 -26.34 -13.23 10.96
C ASP A 757 -26.03 -12.20 12.06
N ASN A 758 -25.62 -10.97 11.73
CA ASN A 758 -25.43 -9.95 12.77
C ASN A 758 -26.77 -9.66 13.46
N VAL A 759 -26.72 -9.39 14.76
CA VAL A 759 -27.94 -9.19 15.56
C VAL A 759 -28.78 -8.01 15.06
N ALA A 760 -28.14 -6.95 14.56
CA ALA A 760 -28.78 -5.80 13.94
C ALA A 760 -29.66 -6.14 12.72
N ASN A 761 -29.33 -7.21 11.98
CA ASN A 761 -30.07 -7.64 10.78
C ASN A 761 -31.34 -8.43 11.11
N ARG A 762 -31.52 -8.86 12.37
CA ARG A 762 -32.63 -9.74 12.81
C ARG A 762 -33.74 -9.00 13.56
N MET A 763 -33.65 -7.67 13.72
CA MET A 763 -34.62 -6.88 14.51
C MET A 763 -35.33 -5.80 13.69
N ASP A 764 -36.58 -5.51 14.05
CA ASP A 764 -37.26 -4.27 13.63
C ASP A 764 -36.68 -3.10 14.42
N THR A 765 -35.72 -2.42 13.79
CA THR A 765 -34.97 -1.32 14.40
C THR A 765 -35.88 -0.19 14.87
N ARG A 766 -36.98 0.13 14.17
CA ARG A 766 -37.85 1.25 14.57
C ARG A 766 -38.56 0.99 15.90
N LYS A 767 -39.08 -0.22 16.08
CA LYS A 767 -39.75 -0.62 17.32
C LYS A 767 -38.77 -0.64 18.49
N ALA A 768 -37.61 -1.27 18.31
CA ALA A 768 -36.56 -1.34 19.32
C ALA A 768 -36.08 0.06 19.76
N TRP A 769 -35.89 0.99 18.82
CA TRP A 769 -35.51 2.37 19.12
C TRP A 769 -36.59 3.13 19.91
N SER A 770 -37.87 2.87 19.66
CA SER A 770 -38.96 3.52 20.40
C SER A 770 -39.05 3.06 21.87
N GLU A 771 -38.97 1.74 22.10
CA GLU A 771 -39.01 1.14 23.44
C GLU A 771 -37.79 1.57 24.28
N TYR A 772 -36.61 1.58 23.66
CA TYR A 772 -35.39 2.11 24.25
C TYR A 772 -35.51 3.58 24.69
N ARG A 773 -36.06 4.46 23.83
CA ARG A 773 -36.21 5.89 24.16
C ARG A 773 -37.17 6.10 25.32
N GLU A 774 -38.27 5.35 25.37
CA GLU A 774 -39.23 5.44 26.49
C GLU A 774 -38.61 4.96 27.79
N TYR A 775 -37.89 3.83 27.77
CA TYR A 775 -37.15 3.34 28.91
C TYR A 775 -36.16 4.39 29.43
N MET A 776 -35.33 4.96 28.56
CA MET A 776 -34.32 5.94 28.98
C MET A 776 -34.94 7.23 29.50
N LYS A 777 -36.04 7.70 28.91
CA LYS A 777 -36.79 8.86 29.44
C LYS A 777 -37.31 8.62 30.85
N LYS A 778 -37.86 7.44 31.10
CA LYS A 778 -38.34 7.04 32.44
C LYS A 778 -37.18 6.99 33.42
N TRP A 779 -36.08 6.32 33.05
CA TRP A 779 -34.88 6.22 33.88
C TRP A 779 -34.32 7.59 34.26
N PHE A 780 -34.19 8.53 33.31
CA PHE A 780 -33.73 9.88 33.60
C PHE A 780 -34.70 10.66 34.49
N THR A 781 -36.01 10.48 34.32
CA THR A 781 -37.01 11.13 35.19
C THR A 781 -36.86 10.65 36.64
N GLU A 782 -36.54 9.37 36.83
CA GLU A 782 -36.27 8.79 38.15
C GLU A 782 -34.96 9.32 38.74
N GLN A 783 -33.88 9.44 37.94
CA GLN A 783 -32.62 10.04 38.40
C GLN A 783 -32.78 11.52 38.80
N ASP A 784 -33.42 12.33 37.96
CA ASP A 784 -33.69 13.75 38.26
C ASP A 784 -34.52 13.91 39.56
N ALA A 785 -35.43 12.96 39.84
CA ALA A 785 -36.21 12.95 41.07
C ALA A 785 -35.36 12.58 42.31
N ILE A 786 -34.43 11.63 42.18
CA ILE A 786 -33.48 11.27 43.23
C ILE A 786 -32.57 12.46 43.54
N GLU A 787 -31.97 13.10 42.54
CA GLU A 787 -31.08 14.25 42.71
C GLU A 787 -31.77 15.39 43.47
N ARG A 788 -33.01 15.73 43.12
CA ARG A 788 -33.82 16.75 43.83
C ARG A 788 -34.12 16.38 45.28
N GLN A 789 -34.33 15.09 45.59
CA GLN A 789 -34.54 14.64 46.97
C GLN A 789 -33.25 14.75 47.80
N THR A 790 -32.10 14.39 47.22
CA THR A 790 -30.80 14.50 47.91
C THR A 790 -30.42 15.96 48.19
N GLU A 791 -30.70 16.89 47.27
CA GLU A 791 -30.50 18.34 47.50
C GLU A 791 -31.41 18.91 48.60
N THR A 792 -32.59 18.31 48.82
CA THR A 792 -33.54 18.74 49.85
C THR A 792 -33.19 18.18 51.24
N VAL A 793 -32.38 17.11 51.32
CA VAL A 793 -31.91 16.49 52.58
C VAL A 793 -30.55 17.05 53.03
N VAL A 794 -29.75 17.59 52.10
CA VAL A 794 -28.44 18.22 52.37
C VAL A 794 -28.56 19.72 52.68
N ARG A 795 -29.71 20.35 52.38
CA ARG A 795 -30.11 21.68 52.89
C ARG A 795 -30.87 21.56 54.19
#